data_AF-K0SUD2-F1
#
_entry.id   AF-K0SUD2-F1
#
_cell.length_a   1.000
_cell.length_b   1.000
_cell.length_c   1.000
_cell.angle_alpha   90.00
_cell.angle_beta   90.00
_cell.angle_gamma   90.00
#
_symmetry.space_group_name_H-M   'P 1'
#
loop_
_entity.id
_entity.type
_entity.pdbx_description
1 polymer ?
#
loop_
_entity_poly.entity_id
_entity_poly.type
_entity_poly.pdbx_seq_one_letter_code
_entity_poly.pdbx_strand_id
1 'polypeptide(L)'
;MSLKTPNESCGLTALQREMHLSILTFLRATDLSNVQQTCTTFNNRELVVSVVDHFAAEVYPRELTEGFDTPIVSPLKSVVVASNKGRKKAESQVTIKADDSLKVYTFEMLRNMETLVVTRAISRPEPPLNSDGTCFYVSKSWCKSALAWLEVQQEERKERELKQQRAAEEAKLLASTPSKKGKKQGKHPGSSGKKKKLSRKEQRARDRKMSNALPPPPNVNSDLVCEHGCIKNCSSKQARARRRVMDKQAWKILKSFYPDSHELSAEFTGCLICRAEDETAKKAVIDRKEEEKANRKKPLSCPLVRGFYTRASKGFPSHCLVPPKPLPLEMSEIGKVETSHDGFSMFSPIPLQYERTCPLKPGVYCALPRSWCYKWRKYMKNGGDCPPPPDASECLCEAHSLPLVPPHLESFLRGETTTLLGGTSNLPAAPPTSPFASTSLPVGASFSSPSARRTSDSSTLQALRAAGLSESEVHAQRLAMARIEDERIAMVNEARRPRSDSTSSTGQERITNEQLDRENRVVVEILTDDEVTALESLYPRVTGGTYALRFAVIEGCGGQSEIVWTTQPCRECDPSSSIDPTYYHIIVVVCLQQTETTWPPLVESLPRWPNGKVLGTTSLCSKDIAEREFCARLPCLGCTIPQTKNMD
;
A
#
# COMPACT_ATOMS: atom_id res chain seq x y z
N MET A 1 -6.48 -31.67 92.42
CA MET A 1 -6.71 -32.12 91.04
C MET A 1 -6.10 -31.08 90.11
N SER A 2 -4.99 -31.43 89.46
CA SER A 2 -4.24 -30.54 88.56
C SER A 2 -4.72 -30.78 87.13
N LEU A 3 -5.42 -29.80 86.55
CA LEU A 3 -5.88 -29.83 85.16
C LEU A 3 -4.71 -29.41 84.27
N LYS A 4 -4.09 -30.39 83.58
CA LYS A 4 -3.18 -30.15 82.46
C LYS A 4 -3.95 -29.47 81.32
N THR A 5 -3.58 -28.24 80.99
CA THR A 5 -4.00 -27.58 79.74
C THR A 5 -3.36 -28.31 78.55
N PRO A 6 -4.13 -28.79 77.55
CA PRO A 6 -3.57 -29.36 76.34
C PRO A 6 -3.05 -28.21 75.48
N ASN A 7 -1.73 -28.01 75.52
CA ASN A 7 -1.04 -27.13 74.60
C ASN A 7 -0.80 -27.91 73.28
N GLU A 8 -1.89 -28.39 72.67
CA GLU A 8 -1.84 -29.02 71.35
C GLU A 8 -1.90 -27.92 70.31
N SER A 9 -0.72 -27.48 69.88
CA SER A 9 -0.58 -26.63 68.71
C SER A 9 -1.12 -27.37 67.48
N CYS A 10 -2.37 -27.09 67.11
CA CYS A 10 -2.98 -27.47 65.84
C CYS A 10 -2.36 -26.62 64.71
N GLY A 11 -1.04 -26.76 64.53
CA GLY A 11 -0.26 -26.08 63.50
C GLY A 11 -0.29 -26.85 62.19
N LEU A 12 0.21 -26.23 61.11
CA LEU A 12 0.38 -26.86 59.79
C LEU A 12 1.08 -28.22 59.87
N THR A 13 1.91 -28.48 60.87
CA THR A 13 2.58 -29.77 61.12
C THR A 13 1.64 -30.92 61.51
N ALA A 14 0.42 -30.63 61.98
CA ALA A 14 -0.56 -31.63 62.40
C ALA A 14 -1.40 -32.18 61.24
N LEU A 15 -1.31 -31.57 60.04
CA LEU A 15 -1.98 -32.08 58.86
C LEU A 15 -1.37 -33.40 58.40
N GLN A 16 -2.20 -34.29 57.86
CA GLN A 16 -1.75 -35.53 57.24
C GLN A 16 -0.84 -35.22 56.04
N ARG A 17 0.13 -36.10 55.77
CA ARG A 17 1.14 -35.94 54.71
C ARG A 17 0.50 -35.72 53.34
N GLU A 18 -0.64 -36.35 53.09
CA GLU A 18 -1.44 -36.25 51.88
C GLU A 18 -1.99 -34.84 51.67
N MET A 19 -2.34 -34.14 52.76
CA MET A 19 -2.77 -32.74 52.70
C MET A 19 -1.59 -31.82 52.43
N HIS A 20 -0.40 -32.07 53.01
CA HIS A 20 0.80 -31.33 52.64
C HIS A 20 1.14 -31.49 51.17
N LEU A 21 1.11 -32.73 50.66
CA LEU A 21 1.31 -33.00 49.24
C LEU A 21 0.29 -32.25 48.39
N SER A 22 -1.00 -32.29 48.75
CA SER A 22 -2.06 -31.58 48.03
C SER A 22 -1.87 -30.06 48.04
N ILE A 23 -1.54 -29.46 49.19
CA ILE A 23 -1.27 -28.01 49.27
C ILE A 23 -0.07 -27.65 48.40
N LEU A 24 0.99 -28.44 48.47
CA LEU A 24 2.23 -28.20 47.72
C LEU A 24 2.07 -28.47 46.22
N THR A 25 1.09 -29.27 45.79
CA THR A 25 0.78 -29.44 44.36
C THR A 25 0.02 -28.26 43.76
N PHE A 26 -0.71 -27.49 44.58
CA PHE A 26 -1.37 -26.26 44.14
C PHE A 26 -0.42 -25.05 44.10
N LEU A 27 0.69 -25.09 44.82
CA LEU A 27 1.69 -24.03 44.83
C LEU A 27 2.71 -24.23 43.70
N ARG A 28 3.04 -23.14 42.98
CA ARG A 28 4.10 -23.20 41.97
C ARG A 28 5.47 -23.28 42.63
N ALA A 29 6.50 -23.75 41.93
CA ALA A 29 7.84 -23.80 42.49
C ALA A 29 8.39 -22.44 42.97
N THR A 30 7.92 -21.32 42.40
CA THR A 30 8.24 -19.97 42.90
C THR A 30 7.67 -19.73 44.29
N ASP A 31 6.43 -20.14 44.53
CA ASP A 31 5.73 -19.95 45.80
C ASP A 31 6.32 -20.87 46.87
N LEU A 32 6.69 -22.09 46.47
CA LEU A 32 7.32 -23.09 47.33
C LEU A 32 8.65 -22.61 47.93
N SER A 33 9.42 -21.81 47.19
CA SER A 33 10.67 -21.24 47.71
C SER A 33 10.43 -20.25 48.85
N ASN A 34 9.37 -19.44 48.77
CA ASN A 34 8.98 -18.51 49.83
C ASN A 34 8.39 -19.26 51.04
N VAL A 35 7.60 -20.30 50.78
CA VAL A 35 7.06 -21.18 51.83
C VAL A 35 8.18 -21.88 52.59
N GLN A 36 9.22 -22.36 51.89
CA GLN A 36 10.39 -22.96 52.54
C GLN A 36 11.16 -21.97 53.43
N GLN A 37 11.24 -20.69 53.03
CA GLN A 37 11.93 -19.66 53.82
C GLN A 37 11.16 -19.27 55.09
N THR A 38 9.83 -19.35 55.04
CA THR A 38 8.94 -18.86 56.11
C THR A 38 8.48 -19.95 57.07
N CYS A 39 8.56 -21.23 56.67
CA CYS A 39 8.04 -22.34 57.45
C CYS A 39 9.03 -23.53 57.47
N THR A 40 9.52 -23.85 58.67
CA THR A 40 10.49 -24.93 58.92
C THR A 40 9.94 -26.31 58.56
N THR A 41 8.62 -26.50 58.64
CA THR A 41 7.94 -27.75 58.24
C THR A 41 8.22 -28.10 56.78
N PHE A 42 8.18 -27.09 55.89
CA PHE A 42 8.46 -27.28 54.47
C PHE A 42 9.96 -27.33 54.15
N ASN A 43 10.83 -27.18 55.16
CA ASN A 43 12.25 -27.46 55.06
C ASN A 43 12.59 -28.92 55.44
N ASN A 44 11.58 -29.75 55.77
CA ASN A 44 11.77 -31.18 55.99
C ASN A 44 12.18 -31.86 54.68
N ARG A 45 13.40 -32.41 54.67
CA ARG A 45 14.00 -33.10 53.51
C ARG A 45 13.14 -34.25 52.98
N GLU A 46 12.54 -35.06 53.85
CA GLU A 46 11.72 -36.20 53.42
C GLU A 46 10.45 -35.73 52.71
N LEU A 47 9.84 -34.64 53.20
CA LEU A 47 8.68 -34.03 52.56
C LEU A 47 9.05 -33.48 51.17
N VAL A 48 10.16 -32.75 51.07
CA VAL A 48 10.65 -32.22 49.78
C VAL A 48 10.90 -33.36 48.79
N VAL A 49 11.55 -34.44 49.22
CA VAL A 49 11.80 -35.61 48.38
C VAL A 49 10.49 -36.22 47.89
N SER A 50 9.53 -36.38 48.78
CA SER A 50 8.20 -36.94 48.47
C SER A 50 7.44 -36.09 47.47
N VAL A 51 7.48 -34.77 47.62
CA VAL A 51 6.80 -33.83 46.70
C VAL A 51 7.44 -33.92 45.33
N VAL A 52 8.78 -33.86 45.24
CA VAL A 52 9.49 -33.91 43.96
C VAL A 52 9.24 -35.24 43.25
N ASP A 53 9.32 -36.37 43.96
CA ASP A 53 9.04 -37.69 43.36
C ASP A 53 7.56 -37.82 42.95
N HIS A 54 6.60 -37.29 43.73
CA HIS A 54 5.19 -37.28 43.36
C HIS A 54 4.93 -36.46 42.08
N PHE A 55 5.52 -35.27 41.96
CA PHE A 55 5.39 -34.47 40.75
C PHE A 55 6.03 -35.16 39.53
N ALA A 56 7.17 -35.83 39.72
CA ALA A 56 7.90 -36.50 38.66
C ALA A 56 7.18 -37.76 38.14
N ALA A 57 6.47 -38.47 39.03
CA ALA A 57 5.81 -39.73 38.72
C ALA A 57 4.33 -39.58 38.35
N GLU A 58 3.58 -38.72 39.05
CA GLU A 58 2.12 -38.67 38.98
C GLU A 58 1.57 -37.40 38.31
N VAL A 59 2.23 -36.25 38.50
CA VAL A 59 1.71 -34.96 38.01
C VAL A 59 2.13 -34.68 36.57
N TYR A 60 3.39 -34.94 36.23
CA TYR A 60 3.92 -34.70 34.90
C TYR A 60 4.17 -36.00 34.14
N PRO A 61 3.92 -36.03 32.81
CA PRO A 61 4.26 -37.18 31.99
C PRO A 61 5.75 -37.51 32.09
N ARG A 62 6.06 -38.80 32.26
CA ARG A 62 7.44 -39.28 32.47
C ARG A 62 8.39 -38.89 31.34
N GLU A 63 7.89 -38.81 30.09
CA GLU A 63 8.70 -38.38 28.94
C GLU A 63 9.17 -36.92 29.06
N LEU A 64 8.46 -36.11 29.84
CA LEU A 64 8.76 -34.69 30.03
C LEU A 64 9.62 -34.43 31.27
N THR A 65 9.69 -35.38 32.19
CA THR A 65 10.48 -35.26 33.42
C THR A 65 11.81 -36.00 33.35
N GLU A 66 11.97 -37.00 32.48
CA GLU A 66 13.21 -37.80 32.39
C GLU A 66 14.48 -36.92 32.32
N GLY A 67 15.44 -37.16 33.22
CA GLY A 67 16.70 -36.41 33.30
C GLY A 67 16.66 -35.11 34.10
N PHE A 68 15.56 -34.79 34.79
CA PHE A 68 15.52 -33.64 35.73
C PHE A 68 16.48 -33.80 36.92
N ASP A 69 16.77 -35.06 37.27
CA ASP A 69 17.62 -35.53 38.36
C ASP A 69 19.10 -35.61 37.96
N THR A 70 19.39 -35.73 36.67
CA THR A 70 20.77 -35.61 36.18
C THR A 70 21.25 -34.17 36.36
N PRO A 71 22.37 -33.93 37.08
CA PRO A 71 22.95 -32.60 37.16
C PRO A 71 23.21 -32.12 35.73
N ILE A 72 22.61 -31.01 35.30
CA ILE A 72 22.82 -30.39 33.98
C ILE A 72 24.22 -29.72 33.94
N VAL A 73 25.21 -30.37 34.54
CA VAL A 73 26.62 -30.01 34.48
C VAL A 73 27.19 -30.70 33.25
N SER A 74 26.92 -30.07 32.10
CA SER A 74 27.59 -30.22 30.78
C SER A 74 26.85 -31.05 29.71
N PRO A 75 26.70 -30.51 28.48
CA PRO A 75 26.23 -31.29 27.34
C PRO A 75 27.37 -32.13 26.75
N LEU A 76 27.08 -33.40 26.45
CA LEU A 76 27.26 -33.98 25.12
C LEU A 76 28.40 -33.38 24.26
N LYS A 77 29.64 -33.69 24.64
CA LYS A 77 30.69 -34.14 23.73
C LYS A 77 31.44 -35.26 24.43
N SER A 78 30.98 -36.50 24.26
CA SER A 78 31.87 -37.65 24.35
C SER A 78 32.88 -37.52 23.21
N VAL A 79 33.88 -36.64 23.39
CA VAL A 79 35.15 -36.81 22.71
C VAL A 79 35.65 -38.14 23.24
N VAL A 80 35.58 -39.16 22.37
CA VAL A 80 36.40 -40.35 22.47
C VAL A 80 37.84 -39.86 22.47
N VAL A 81 38.36 -39.53 23.65
CA VAL A 81 39.80 -39.44 23.86
C VAL A 81 40.23 -40.89 23.83
N ALA A 82 40.65 -41.30 22.63
CA ALA A 82 41.45 -42.49 22.41
C ALA A 82 42.66 -42.42 23.34
N SER A 83 42.50 -42.97 24.54
CA SER A 83 43.61 -43.29 25.41
C SER A 83 44.32 -44.46 24.75
N ASN A 84 45.38 -44.11 24.03
CA ASN A 84 46.30 -45.06 23.45
C ASN A 84 46.75 -46.05 24.53
N LYS A 85 46.40 -47.32 24.29
CA LYS A 85 47.22 -48.52 24.48
C LYS A 85 48.29 -48.43 25.58
N GLY A 86 48.06 -49.19 26.64
CA GLY A 86 49.15 -49.96 27.24
C GLY A 86 49.11 -50.13 28.75
N ARG A 87 48.27 -51.04 29.25
CA ARG A 87 48.71 -52.08 30.20
C ARG A 87 47.55 -53.03 30.53
N LYS A 88 47.78 -54.32 30.23
CA LYS A 88 47.00 -55.45 30.72
C LYS A 88 47.12 -55.51 32.25
N LYS A 89 46.02 -55.44 32.99
CA LYS A 89 45.91 -56.12 34.29
C LYS A 89 44.45 -56.33 34.71
N ALA A 90 44.09 -57.61 34.78
CA ALA A 90 43.04 -58.27 35.57
C ALA A 90 41.75 -57.48 35.87
N GLU A 91 40.68 -57.89 35.18
CA GLU A 91 39.29 -57.67 35.58
C GLU A 91 39.04 -58.29 36.97
N SER A 92 38.70 -57.43 37.93
CA SER A 92 37.80 -57.79 39.03
C SER A 92 36.59 -56.88 38.88
N GLN A 93 35.50 -57.45 38.34
CA GLN A 93 34.17 -56.85 38.40
C GLN A 93 33.75 -56.78 39.87
N VAL A 94 34.02 -55.64 40.51
CA VAL A 94 33.35 -55.27 41.75
C VAL A 94 32.00 -54.69 41.36
N THR A 95 30.95 -55.48 41.51
CA THR A 95 29.56 -55.01 41.47
C THR A 95 29.38 -54.09 42.69
N ILE A 96 29.70 -52.81 42.53
CA ILE A 96 29.36 -51.78 43.52
C ILE A 96 27.83 -51.74 43.53
N LYS A 97 27.21 -52.38 44.52
CA LYS A 97 25.82 -52.13 44.86
C LYS A 97 25.71 -50.61 45.00
N ALA A 98 24.88 -49.99 44.17
CA ALA A 98 24.54 -48.59 44.29
C ALA A 98 23.95 -48.41 45.68
N ASP A 99 24.82 -48.07 46.63
CA ASP A 99 24.44 -47.70 47.98
C ASP A 99 23.43 -46.58 47.80
N ASP A 100 22.28 -46.69 48.48
CA ASP A 100 21.10 -45.85 48.31
C ASP A 100 21.42 -44.44 48.82
N SER A 101 22.26 -43.75 48.06
CA SER A 101 22.85 -42.48 48.42
C SER A 101 21.69 -41.52 48.54
N LEU A 102 21.37 -41.18 49.79
CA LEU A 102 20.20 -40.42 50.19
C LEU A 102 19.96 -39.28 49.18
N LYS A 103 18.91 -39.39 48.35
CA LYS A 103 18.60 -38.36 47.34
C LYS A 103 18.47 -37.02 48.04
N VAL A 104 19.26 -36.03 47.63
CA VAL A 104 19.16 -34.67 48.18
C VAL A 104 18.29 -33.90 47.20
N TYR A 105 16.97 -33.82 47.44
CA TYR A 105 16.09 -32.97 46.65
C TYR A 105 15.89 -31.60 47.28
N THR A 106 15.66 -30.58 46.44
CA THR A 106 15.29 -29.21 46.85
C THR A 106 14.13 -28.73 45.97
N PHE A 107 13.36 -27.73 46.42
CA PHE A 107 12.32 -27.12 45.57
C PHE A 107 12.91 -26.40 44.34
N GLU A 108 14.21 -26.09 44.32
CA GLU A 108 14.87 -25.65 43.10
C GLU A 108 14.85 -26.77 42.03
N MET A 109 14.97 -28.05 42.41
CA MET A 109 14.81 -29.16 41.46
C MET A 109 13.38 -29.31 40.94
N LEU A 110 12.37 -29.01 41.76
CA LEU A 110 10.99 -28.96 41.27
C LEU A 110 10.82 -27.87 40.20
N ARG A 111 11.35 -26.67 40.45
CA ARG A 111 11.37 -25.59 39.44
C ARG A 111 12.10 -25.99 38.16
N ASN A 112 13.15 -26.82 38.28
CA ASN A 112 13.90 -27.33 37.12
C ASN A 112 13.06 -28.28 36.29
N MET A 113 12.34 -29.16 36.97
CA MET A 113 11.41 -30.07 36.33
C MET A 113 10.29 -29.29 35.61
N GLU A 114 9.67 -28.31 36.25
CA GLU A 114 8.67 -27.44 35.60
C GLU A 114 9.23 -26.73 34.35
N THR A 115 10.42 -26.14 34.47
CA THR A 115 11.15 -25.49 33.37
C THR A 115 11.41 -26.47 32.22
N LEU A 116 11.84 -27.69 32.53
CA LEU A 116 12.12 -28.74 31.56
C LEU A 116 10.85 -29.20 30.86
N VAL A 117 9.77 -29.41 31.62
CA VAL A 117 8.45 -29.80 31.10
C VAL A 117 7.92 -28.74 30.13
N VAL A 118 7.97 -27.45 30.50
CA VAL A 118 7.57 -26.34 29.63
C VAL A 118 8.46 -26.28 28.38
N THR A 119 9.78 -26.40 28.53
CA THR A 119 10.72 -26.40 27.40
C THR A 119 10.40 -27.52 26.42
N ARG A 120 10.17 -28.73 26.92
CA ARG A 120 9.85 -29.90 26.10
C ARG A 120 8.48 -29.77 25.44
N ALA A 121 7.45 -29.32 26.16
CA ALA A 121 6.13 -29.07 25.61
C ALA A 121 6.18 -28.06 24.46
N ILE A 122 6.91 -26.95 24.65
CA ILE A 122 7.12 -25.94 23.60
C ILE A 122 8.01 -26.48 22.48
N SER A 123 8.92 -27.42 22.72
CA SER A 123 9.86 -27.91 21.69
C SER A 123 9.32 -29.08 20.87
N ARG A 124 8.17 -29.66 21.22
CA ARG A 124 7.54 -30.74 20.45
C ARG A 124 7.32 -30.32 18.98
N PRO A 125 7.54 -31.23 18.00
CA PRO A 125 7.31 -30.91 16.59
C PRO A 125 5.85 -30.48 16.36
N GLU A 126 5.64 -29.52 15.45
CA GLU A 126 4.27 -29.05 15.15
C GLU A 126 3.48 -30.21 14.52
N PRO A 127 2.30 -30.58 15.08
CA PRO A 127 1.46 -31.60 14.48
C PRO A 127 0.93 -31.12 13.12
N PRO A 128 0.64 -32.04 12.18
CA PRO A 128 0.01 -31.67 10.92
C PRO A 128 -1.37 -31.06 11.18
N LEU A 129 -1.70 -29.96 10.50
CA LEU A 129 -2.96 -29.22 10.66
C LEU A 129 -4.23 -30.06 10.42
N ASN A 130 -4.11 -31.21 9.76
CA ASN A 130 -5.23 -32.08 9.43
C ASN A 130 -5.52 -33.17 10.48
N SER A 131 -4.89 -33.12 11.66
CA SER A 131 -5.09 -34.11 12.72
C SER A 131 -6.31 -33.77 13.60
N ASP A 132 -7.42 -34.46 13.35
CA ASP A 132 -8.59 -34.69 14.22
C ASP A 132 -9.13 -33.54 15.10
N GLY A 133 -8.93 -32.27 14.71
CA GLY A 133 -9.48 -31.12 15.45
C GLY A 133 -8.86 -30.90 16.84
N THR A 134 -7.79 -31.61 17.20
CA THR A 134 -7.21 -31.59 18.56
C THR A 134 -6.01 -30.65 18.72
N CYS A 135 -5.80 -29.76 17.75
CA CYS A 135 -4.67 -28.84 17.74
C CYS A 135 -5.04 -27.45 18.27
N PHE A 136 -4.10 -26.80 18.93
CA PHE A 136 -4.23 -25.46 19.50
C PHE A 136 -3.19 -24.50 18.94
N TYR A 137 -3.56 -23.24 18.76
CA TYR A 137 -2.62 -22.18 18.42
C TYR A 137 -1.96 -21.61 19.67
N VAL A 138 -0.65 -21.44 19.56
CA VAL A 138 0.22 -20.77 20.53
C VAL A 138 1.02 -19.67 19.84
N SER A 139 1.26 -18.56 20.52
CA SER A 139 2.10 -17.48 20.00
C SER A 139 3.56 -17.90 19.80
N LYS A 140 4.08 -17.73 18.58
CA LYS A 140 5.51 -17.97 18.28
C LYS A 140 6.42 -17.00 19.02
N SER A 141 6.02 -15.74 19.16
CA SER A 141 6.78 -14.75 19.94
C SER A 141 6.83 -15.12 21.41
N TRP A 142 5.71 -15.62 21.95
CA TRP A 142 5.68 -16.12 23.32
C TRP A 142 6.62 -17.31 23.50
N CYS A 143 6.54 -18.33 22.63
CA CYS A 143 7.43 -19.49 22.68
C CYS A 143 8.91 -19.11 22.64
N LYS A 144 9.29 -18.17 21.77
CA LYS A 144 10.67 -17.66 21.68
C LYS A 144 11.11 -16.95 22.96
N SER A 145 10.24 -16.11 23.51
CA SER A 145 10.52 -15.37 24.75
C SER A 145 10.65 -16.32 25.94
N ALA A 146 9.76 -17.30 26.04
CA ALA A 146 9.82 -18.34 27.06
C ALA A 146 11.13 -19.14 26.97
N LEU A 147 11.51 -19.63 25.79
CA LEU A 147 12.78 -20.36 25.61
C LEU A 147 14.00 -19.49 25.96
N ALA A 148 14.02 -18.23 25.53
CA ALA A 148 15.12 -17.31 25.86
C ALA A 148 15.22 -17.04 27.37
N TRP A 149 14.07 -16.90 28.06
CA TRP A 149 14.03 -16.75 29.51
C TRP A 149 14.51 -18.00 30.24
N LEU A 150 14.10 -19.19 29.79
CA LEU A 150 14.55 -20.46 30.37
C LEU A 150 16.05 -20.69 30.17
N GLU A 151 16.61 -20.30 29.01
CA GLU A 151 18.06 -20.31 28.78
C GLU A 151 18.81 -19.42 29.77
N VAL A 152 18.30 -18.21 30.01
CA VAL A 152 18.90 -17.27 30.98
C VAL A 152 18.84 -17.82 32.40
N GLN A 153 17.73 -18.41 32.81
CA GLN A 153 17.60 -19.06 34.13
C GLN A 153 18.58 -20.24 34.29
N GLN A 154 18.80 -21.04 33.23
CA GLN A 154 19.81 -22.11 33.24
C GLN A 154 21.24 -21.56 33.34
N GLU A 155 21.54 -20.47 32.63
CA GLU A 155 22.86 -19.83 32.65
C GLU A 155 23.17 -19.19 34.02
N GLU A 156 22.21 -18.48 34.63
CA GLU A 156 22.30 -17.95 35.99
C GLU A 156 22.59 -19.05 37.02
N ARG A 157 21.94 -20.21 36.87
CA ARG A 157 22.20 -21.35 37.75
C ARG A 157 23.60 -21.90 37.58
N LYS A 158 24.02 -22.19 36.34
CA LYS A 158 25.37 -22.70 36.06
C LYS A 158 26.43 -21.74 36.61
N GLU A 159 26.18 -20.44 36.56
CA GLU A 159 27.05 -19.44 37.17
C GLU A 159 27.07 -19.51 38.71
N ARG A 160 25.90 -19.65 39.36
CA ARG A 160 25.80 -19.86 40.81
C ARG A 160 26.54 -21.13 41.26
N GLU A 161 26.35 -22.24 40.57
CA GLU A 161 27.01 -23.52 40.84
C GLU A 161 28.53 -23.41 40.66
N LEU A 162 28.98 -22.82 39.56
CA LEU A 162 30.41 -22.61 39.30
C LEU A 162 31.05 -21.67 40.35
N LYS A 163 30.31 -20.67 40.82
CA LYS A 163 30.76 -19.79 41.91
C LYS A 163 30.87 -20.54 43.23
N GLN A 164 29.92 -21.41 43.55
CA GLN A 164 29.96 -22.28 44.73
C GLN A 164 31.13 -23.27 44.66
N GLN A 165 31.35 -23.90 43.51
CA GLN A 165 32.49 -24.81 43.29
C GLN A 165 33.82 -24.09 43.48
N ARG A 166 33.98 -22.89 42.92
CA ARG A 166 35.19 -22.07 43.13
C ARG A 166 35.37 -21.69 44.60
N ALA A 167 34.31 -21.31 45.29
CA ALA A 167 34.37 -20.99 46.72
C ALA A 167 34.74 -22.22 47.57
N ALA A 168 34.21 -23.39 47.23
CA ALA A 168 34.55 -24.64 47.90
C ALA A 168 36.00 -25.08 47.62
N GLU A 169 36.50 -24.90 46.40
CA GLU A 169 37.90 -25.17 46.04
C GLU A 169 38.85 -24.20 46.76
N GLU A 170 38.51 -22.91 46.79
CA GLU A 170 39.27 -21.90 47.53
C GLU A 170 39.28 -22.19 49.03
N ALA A 171 38.14 -22.58 49.62
CA ALA A 171 38.07 -23.01 51.01
C ALA A 171 38.93 -24.27 51.28
N LYS A 172 38.97 -25.23 50.36
CA LYS A 172 39.84 -26.42 50.44
C LYS A 172 41.32 -26.06 50.34
N LEU A 173 41.68 -25.09 49.51
CA LEU A 173 43.06 -24.60 49.40
C LEU A 173 43.50 -23.89 50.67
N LEU A 174 42.64 -23.05 51.26
CA LEU A 174 42.90 -22.38 52.53
C LEU A 174 42.99 -23.37 53.71
N ALA A 175 42.18 -24.43 53.69
CA ALA A 175 42.24 -25.49 54.71
C ALA A 175 43.47 -26.39 54.57
N SER A 176 44.00 -26.57 53.36
CA SER A 176 45.14 -27.45 53.09
C SER A 176 46.50 -26.78 53.22
N THR A 177 46.61 -25.45 53.34
CA THR A 177 47.87 -24.78 53.68
C THR A 177 48.22 -25.00 55.16
N PRO A 178 49.22 -25.85 55.50
CA PRO A 178 49.62 -26.04 56.88
C PRO A 178 50.23 -24.74 57.40
N SER A 179 49.75 -24.27 58.55
CA SER A 179 50.23 -23.07 59.24
C SER A 179 51.67 -23.28 59.73
N LYS A 180 52.66 -23.15 58.84
CA LYS A 180 54.08 -23.12 59.21
C LYS A 180 54.40 -21.76 59.84
N LYS A 181 54.26 -21.69 61.17
CA LYS A 181 54.90 -20.66 62.01
C LYS A 181 56.42 -20.82 61.89
N GLY A 182 57.08 -20.03 61.04
CA GLY A 182 58.53 -20.11 60.92
C GLY A 182 59.18 -19.10 59.98
N LYS A 183 59.64 -17.99 60.56
CA LYS A 183 60.85 -17.21 60.22
C LYS A 183 60.93 -16.52 58.83
N LYS A 184 60.72 -15.19 58.88
CA LYS A 184 61.32 -14.10 58.08
C LYS A 184 62.47 -14.53 57.13
N GLN A 185 62.28 -14.39 55.82
CA GLN A 185 62.91 -13.39 54.95
C GLN A 185 62.83 -13.80 53.46
N GLY A 186 62.46 -12.83 52.63
CA GLY A 186 63.08 -12.66 51.31
C GLY A 186 62.39 -13.28 50.10
N LYS A 187 61.99 -12.39 49.18
CA LYS A 187 61.66 -12.61 47.75
C LYS A 187 60.27 -13.16 47.42
N HIS A 188 59.41 -12.22 47.01
CA HIS A 188 58.17 -12.43 46.28
C HIS A 188 58.39 -13.32 45.04
N PRO A 189 57.85 -14.55 44.97
CA PRO A 189 57.73 -15.27 43.71
C PRO A 189 56.50 -14.72 42.98
N GLY A 190 56.76 -14.27 41.76
CA GLY A 190 55.80 -13.55 40.92
C GLY A 190 54.62 -14.40 40.45
N SER A 191 53.45 -13.75 40.40
CA SER A 191 52.72 -13.48 39.15
C SER A 191 52.52 -14.65 38.16
N SER A 192 52.25 -15.87 38.60
CA SER A 192 51.83 -16.96 37.70
C SER A 192 50.36 -17.32 37.91
N GLY A 193 49.46 -16.58 37.25
CA GLY A 193 48.04 -16.95 37.23
C GLY A 193 47.07 -15.81 36.97
N LYS A 194 47.30 -14.97 35.94
CA LYS A 194 46.26 -14.04 35.47
C LYS A 194 45.09 -14.87 34.93
N LYS A 195 44.11 -15.16 35.79
CA LYS A 195 42.79 -15.69 35.37
C LYS A 195 42.28 -14.79 34.25
N LYS A 196 42.06 -15.38 33.08
CA LYS A 196 41.61 -14.70 31.86
C LYS A 196 40.26 -14.04 32.17
N LYS A 197 40.25 -12.74 32.49
CA LYS A 197 39.01 -11.99 32.66
C LYS A 197 38.27 -12.02 31.32
N LEU A 198 36.98 -12.37 31.34
CA LEU A 198 36.09 -12.25 30.20
C LEU A 198 36.24 -10.85 29.60
N SER A 199 36.27 -10.75 28.27
CA SER A 199 36.38 -9.47 27.59
C SER A 199 35.20 -8.59 27.95
N ARG A 200 35.40 -7.28 28.15
CA ARG A 200 34.33 -6.30 28.42
C ARG A 200 33.21 -6.35 27.36
N LYS A 201 33.55 -6.69 26.12
CA LYS A 201 32.57 -6.86 25.03
C LYS A 201 31.68 -8.07 25.24
N GLU A 202 32.25 -9.18 25.68
CA GLU A 202 31.53 -10.43 25.95
C GLU A 202 30.65 -10.28 27.19
N GLN A 203 31.15 -9.62 28.24
CA GLN A 203 30.35 -9.28 29.42
C GLN A 203 29.13 -8.43 29.02
N ARG A 204 29.32 -7.36 28.22
CA ARG A 204 28.20 -6.53 27.76
C ARG A 204 27.20 -7.30 26.88
N ALA A 205 27.67 -8.24 26.06
CA ALA A 205 26.78 -9.07 25.24
C ALA A 205 25.96 -10.02 26.11
N ARG A 206 26.59 -10.62 27.14
CA ARG A 206 25.94 -11.43 28.16
C ARG A 206 24.93 -10.59 28.94
N ASP A 207 25.33 -9.43 29.48
CA ASP A 207 24.45 -8.52 30.22
C ASP A 207 23.24 -8.10 29.38
N ARG A 208 23.41 -7.84 28.07
CA ARG A 208 22.31 -7.57 27.14
C ARG A 208 21.40 -8.78 26.91
N LYS A 209 21.96 -9.99 26.82
CA LYS A 209 21.17 -11.23 26.69
C LYS A 209 20.31 -11.44 27.93
N MET A 210 20.89 -11.21 29.12
CA MET A 210 20.25 -11.38 30.42
C MET A 210 19.17 -10.31 30.65
N SER A 211 19.44 -9.04 30.31
CA SER A 211 18.48 -7.94 30.49
C SER A 211 17.28 -8.02 29.55
N ASN A 212 17.43 -8.66 28.39
CA ASN A 212 16.36 -8.78 27.39
C ASN A 212 15.45 -9.99 27.65
N ALA A 213 15.86 -10.92 28.51
CA ALA A 213 15.09 -12.09 28.87
C ALA A 213 14.13 -11.75 30.00
N LEU A 214 13.08 -11.01 29.69
CA LEU A 214 11.96 -10.83 30.61
C LEU A 214 11.17 -12.14 30.74
N PRO A 215 10.56 -12.40 31.90
CA PRO A 215 9.65 -13.53 32.04
C PRO A 215 8.56 -13.44 30.96
N PRO A 216 8.18 -14.58 30.32
CA PRO A 216 7.12 -14.56 29.33
C PRO A 216 5.81 -14.07 29.97
N PRO A 217 4.95 -13.34 29.23
CA PRO A 217 3.71 -12.84 29.80
C PRO A 217 2.80 -14.02 30.22
N PRO A 218 1.95 -13.83 31.25
CA PRO A 218 1.15 -14.91 31.81
C PRO A 218 0.15 -15.51 30.83
N ASN A 219 -0.28 -14.73 29.83
CA ASN A 219 -1.13 -15.20 28.74
C ASN A 219 -0.29 -15.54 27.50
N VAL A 220 -0.21 -16.84 27.21
CA VAL A 220 0.50 -17.45 26.08
C VAL A 220 0.04 -16.91 24.73
N ASN A 221 -1.20 -16.44 24.64
CA ASN A 221 -1.89 -16.07 23.40
C ASN A 221 -2.26 -14.58 23.31
N SER A 222 -1.72 -13.74 24.20
CA SER A 222 -2.01 -12.31 24.29
C SER A 222 -1.89 -11.55 22.96
N ASP A 223 -0.94 -11.88 22.10
CA ASP A 223 -0.74 -11.21 20.82
C ASP A 223 -1.57 -11.80 19.66
N LEU A 224 -2.17 -12.98 19.88
CA LEU A 224 -3.01 -13.69 18.91
C LEU A 224 -4.51 -13.40 19.07
N VAL A 225 -4.96 -12.89 20.21
CA VAL A 225 -6.37 -12.61 20.49
C VAL A 225 -6.74 -11.16 20.16
N CYS A 226 -7.86 -10.95 19.47
CA CYS A 226 -8.49 -9.65 19.33
C CYS A 226 -9.20 -9.23 20.62
N GLU A 227 -9.76 -8.04 20.65
CA GLU A 227 -10.53 -7.54 21.80
C GLU A 227 -11.77 -8.38 22.11
N HIS A 228 -12.31 -9.08 21.11
CA HIS A 228 -13.40 -10.05 21.28
C HIS A 228 -12.95 -11.40 21.87
N GLY A 229 -11.68 -11.56 22.23
CA GLY A 229 -11.12 -12.81 22.75
C GLY A 229 -10.92 -13.91 21.69
N CYS A 230 -11.33 -13.68 20.44
CA CYS A 230 -11.13 -14.60 19.34
C CYS A 230 -9.76 -14.42 18.67
N ILE A 231 -9.35 -15.38 17.84
CA ILE A 231 -8.12 -15.29 17.04
C ILE A 231 -8.19 -14.07 16.09
N LYS A 232 -7.19 -13.19 16.15
CA LYS A 232 -7.06 -12.04 15.23
C LYS A 232 -7.02 -12.52 13.77
N ASN A 233 -7.79 -11.87 12.90
CA ASN A 233 -7.68 -12.07 11.45
C ASN A 233 -6.38 -11.46 10.92
N CYS A 234 -5.28 -12.21 11.01
CA CYS A 234 -4.07 -11.85 10.30
C CYS A 234 -4.19 -12.32 8.85
N SER A 235 -3.68 -11.52 7.90
CA SER A 235 -3.50 -12.00 6.52
C SER A 235 -2.80 -13.36 6.53
N SER A 236 -3.16 -14.25 5.60
CA SER A 236 -2.66 -15.65 5.59
C SER A 236 -1.12 -15.75 5.70
N LYS A 237 -0.40 -14.77 5.15
CA LYS A 237 1.07 -14.66 5.24
C LYS A 237 1.54 -14.30 6.65
N GLN A 238 0.91 -13.33 7.32
CA GLN A 238 1.28 -12.92 8.68
C GLN A 238 0.80 -13.91 9.74
N ALA A 239 -0.33 -14.58 9.52
CA ALA A 239 -0.90 -15.55 10.46
C ALA A 239 0.08 -16.71 10.74
N ARG A 240 0.62 -17.34 9.69
CA ARG A 240 1.57 -18.46 9.83
C ARG A 240 2.89 -18.05 10.48
N ALA A 241 3.32 -16.81 10.30
CA ALA A 241 4.55 -16.30 10.89
C ALA A 241 4.45 -16.12 12.42
N ARG A 242 3.24 -15.87 12.93
CA ARG A 242 2.99 -15.55 14.35
C ARG A 242 2.44 -16.72 15.17
N ARG A 243 1.80 -17.70 14.53
CA ARG A 243 1.16 -18.83 15.21
C ARG A 243 1.99 -20.11 15.08
N ARG A 244 2.06 -20.88 16.16
CA ARG A 244 2.57 -22.25 16.22
C ARG A 244 1.40 -23.17 16.56
N VAL A 245 1.35 -24.32 15.91
CA VAL A 245 0.36 -25.36 16.21
C VAL A 245 0.94 -26.27 17.30
N MET A 246 0.11 -26.63 18.27
CA MET A 246 0.47 -27.46 19.42
C MET A 246 -0.58 -28.56 19.60
N ASP A 247 -0.14 -29.76 19.96
CA ASP A 247 -1.06 -30.86 20.25
C ASP A 247 -1.81 -30.66 21.58
N LYS A 248 -2.93 -31.37 21.76
CA LYS A 248 -3.78 -31.28 22.96
C LYS A 248 -3.04 -31.58 24.26
N GLN A 249 -2.10 -32.51 24.27
CA GLN A 249 -1.37 -32.88 25.48
C GLN A 249 -0.42 -31.76 25.88
N ALA A 250 0.36 -31.24 24.93
CA ALA A 250 1.27 -30.11 25.12
C ALA A 250 0.50 -28.85 25.55
N TRP A 251 -0.67 -28.59 24.96
CA TRP A 251 -1.54 -27.49 25.39
C TRP A 251 -2.03 -27.67 26.84
N LYS A 252 -2.52 -28.86 27.22
CA LYS A 252 -2.95 -29.14 28.61
C LYS A 252 -1.84 -28.89 29.63
N ILE A 253 -0.62 -29.32 29.30
CA ILE A 253 0.57 -29.05 30.13
C ILE A 253 0.81 -27.55 30.21
N LEU A 254 0.81 -26.84 29.08
CA LEU A 254 1.04 -25.39 29.09
C LEU A 254 -0.04 -24.63 29.87
N LYS A 255 -1.30 -25.06 29.77
CA LYS A 255 -2.44 -24.48 30.46
C LYS A 255 -2.36 -24.66 31.98
N SER A 256 -1.76 -25.74 32.50
CA SER A 256 -1.57 -25.90 33.94
C SER A 256 -0.56 -24.89 34.51
N PHE A 257 0.45 -24.51 33.73
CA PHE A 257 1.42 -23.46 34.11
C PHE A 257 0.89 -22.03 33.85
N TYR A 258 0.04 -21.85 32.84
CA TYR A 258 -0.45 -20.56 32.39
C TYR A 258 -2.00 -20.55 32.30
N PRO A 259 -2.70 -20.58 33.46
CA PRO A 259 -4.16 -20.73 33.52
C PRO A 259 -4.92 -19.58 32.87
N ASP A 260 -4.33 -18.38 32.78
CA ASP A 260 -4.95 -17.21 32.13
C ASP A 260 -4.91 -17.26 30.59
N SER A 261 -4.25 -18.27 30.02
CA SER A 261 -4.09 -18.37 28.56
C SER A 261 -5.38 -18.79 27.87
N HIS A 262 -5.78 -18.07 26.82
CA HIS A 262 -6.96 -18.44 26.04
C HIS A 262 -6.73 -19.71 25.21
N GLU A 263 -7.71 -20.61 25.22
CA GLU A 263 -7.73 -21.79 24.37
C GLU A 263 -8.15 -21.39 22.95
N LEU A 264 -7.20 -21.46 22.02
CA LEU A 264 -7.40 -21.08 20.62
C LEU A 264 -7.33 -22.33 19.75
N SER A 265 -8.47 -23.00 19.54
CA SER A 265 -8.51 -24.19 18.67
C SER A 265 -8.06 -23.86 17.24
N ALA A 266 -7.32 -24.78 16.63
CA ALA A 266 -6.77 -24.64 15.29
C ALA A 266 -7.85 -24.61 14.19
N GLU A 267 -9.06 -25.08 14.50
CA GLU A 267 -10.21 -25.10 13.62
C GLU A 267 -10.76 -23.70 13.35
N PHE A 268 -10.63 -22.79 14.33
CA PHE A 268 -11.10 -21.43 14.17
C PHE A 268 -10.09 -20.63 13.35
N THR A 269 -10.54 -20.16 12.19
CA THR A 269 -9.69 -19.39 11.27
C THR A 269 -9.58 -17.93 11.67
N GLY A 270 -10.46 -17.43 12.53
CA GLY A 270 -10.56 -16.00 12.82
C GLY A 270 -11.77 -15.56 13.64
N CYS A 271 -11.76 -14.31 14.08
CA CYS A 271 -12.90 -13.65 14.70
C CYS A 271 -13.94 -13.29 13.63
N LEU A 272 -15.19 -13.76 13.81
CA LEU A 272 -16.30 -13.44 12.91
C LEU A 272 -16.71 -11.96 13.00
N ILE A 273 -16.62 -11.35 14.21
CA ILE A 273 -16.95 -9.94 14.43
C ILE A 273 -15.96 -9.05 13.67
N CYS A 274 -14.65 -9.21 13.91
CA CYS A 274 -13.63 -8.44 13.19
C CYS A 274 -13.71 -8.66 11.66
N ARG A 275 -14.11 -9.86 11.21
CA ARG A 275 -14.30 -10.12 9.78
C ARG A 275 -15.46 -9.29 9.21
N ALA A 276 -16.59 -9.25 9.91
CA ALA A 276 -17.74 -8.45 9.50
C ALA A 276 -17.41 -6.94 9.51
N GLU A 277 -16.68 -6.47 10.51
CA GLU A 277 -16.18 -5.08 10.58
C GLU A 277 -15.23 -4.75 9.41
N ASP A 278 -14.29 -5.64 9.08
CA ASP A 278 -13.40 -5.46 7.93
C ASP A 278 -14.16 -5.44 6.60
N GLU A 279 -15.17 -6.31 6.43
CA GLU A 279 -16.00 -6.39 5.23
C GLU A 279 -16.89 -5.14 5.08
N THR A 280 -17.49 -4.66 6.18
CA THR A 280 -18.29 -3.43 6.20
C THR A 280 -17.44 -2.19 5.96
N ALA A 281 -16.24 -2.10 6.54
CA ALA A 281 -15.30 -1.02 6.28
C ALA A 281 -14.84 -1.00 4.81
N LYS A 282 -14.55 -2.17 4.22
CA LYS A 282 -14.23 -2.26 2.78
C LYS A 282 -15.39 -1.82 1.90
N LYS A 283 -16.62 -2.23 2.25
CA LYS A 283 -17.82 -1.80 1.55
C LYS A 283 -18.00 -0.28 1.63
N ALA A 284 -17.89 0.31 2.82
CA ALA A 284 -17.98 1.77 3.00
C ALA A 284 -16.94 2.54 2.15
N VAL A 285 -15.72 2.01 2.02
CA VAL A 285 -14.69 2.61 1.14
C VAL A 285 -15.06 2.51 -0.34
N ILE A 286 -15.66 1.40 -0.77
CA ILE A 286 -16.14 1.23 -2.15
C ILE A 286 -17.31 2.17 -2.42
N ASP A 287 -18.31 2.19 -1.54
CA ASP A 287 -19.50 3.03 -1.65
C ASP A 287 -19.10 4.51 -1.72
N ARG A 288 -18.16 4.96 -0.87
CA ARG A 288 -17.60 6.32 -0.95
C ARG A 288 -16.91 6.60 -2.28
N LYS A 289 -16.13 5.66 -2.82
CA LYS A 289 -15.48 5.82 -4.14
C LYS A 289 -16.50 5.89 -5.28
N GLU A 290 -17.59 5.15 -5.19
CA GLU A 290 -18.68 5.20 -6.16
C GLU A 290 -19.46 6.51 -6.08
N GLU A 291 -19.74 7.00 -4.87
CA GLU A 291 -20.34 8.31 -4.64
C GLU A 291 -19.45 9.45 -5.16
N GLU A 292 -18.15 9.44 -4.84
CA GLU A 292 -17.19 10.39 -5.39
C GLU A 292 -17.16 10.33 -6.93
N LYS A 293 -17.22 9.14 -7.53
CA LYS A 293 -17.29 8.96 -8.99
C LYS A 293 -18.60 9.50 -9.56
N ALA A 294 -19.73 9.32 -8.88
CA ALA A 294 -21.03 9.85 -9.29
C ALA A 294 -21.04 11.38 -9.20
N ASN A 295 -20.56 11.94 -8.10
CA ASN A 295 -20.43 13.39 -7.90
C ASN A 295 -19.52 14.04 -8.94
N ARG A 296 -18.37 13.43 -9.26
CA ARG A 296 -17.50 13.90 -10.36
C ARG A 296 -18.19 13.91 -11.71
N LYS A 297 -19.10 12.98 -11.97
CA LYS A 297 -19.83 12.90 -13.25
C LYS A 297 -21.08 13.76 -13.30
N LYS A 298 -21.50 14.37 -12.19
CA LYS A 298 -22.67 15.26 -12.11
C LYS A 298 -22.65 16.36 -13.19
N PRO A 299 -21.54 17.05 -13.50
CA PRO A 299 -21.49 18.04 -14.59
C PRO A 299 -21.88 17.50 -15.97
N LEU A 300 -21.67 16.20 -16.23
CA LEU A 300 -22.06 15.58 -17.50
C LEU A 300 -23.58 15.41 -17.63
N SER A 301 -24.38 15.76 -16.61
CA SER A 301 -25.83 15.87 -16.77
C SER A 301 -26.20 16.97 -17.77
N CYS A 302 -25.41 18.04 -17.85
CA CYS A 302 -25.56 19.10 -18.85
C CYS A 302 -25.14 18.59 -20.25
N PRO A 303 -26.03 18.66 -21.27
CA PRO A 303 -25.72 18.21 -22.62
C PRO A 303 -24.51 18.90 -23.26
N LEU A 304 -24.29 20.19 -22.98
CA LEU A 304 -23.17 20.97 -23.51
C LEU A 304 -21.82 20.46 -22.98
N VAL A 305 -21.70 20.33 -21.65
CA VAL A 305 -20.52 19.77 -20.98
C VAL A 305 -20.27 18.32 -21.41
N ARG A 306 -21.34 17.53 -21.59
CA ARG A 306 -21.24 16.16 -22.12
C ARG A 306 -20.73 16.14 -23.56
N GLY A 307 -21.22 17.04 -24.41
CA GLY A 307 -20.79 17.18 -25.81
C GLY A 307 -19.31 17.54 -25.92
N PHE A 308 -18.83 18.43 -25.06
CA PHE A 308 -17.40 18.75 -24.94
C PHE A 308 -16.56 17.55 -24.45
N TYR A 309 -17.05 16.82 -23.44
CA TYR A 309 -16.37 15.64 -22.89
C TYR A 309 -16.16 14.54 -23.94
N THR A 310 -17.17 14.25 -24.77
CA THR A 310 -17.12 13.15 -25.76
C THR A 310 -16.39 13.50 -27.06
N ARG A 311 -16.01 14.76 -27.28
CA ARG A 311 -15.45 15.30 -28.54
C ARG A 311 -14.00 14.91 -28.86
N ALA A 312 -13.37 14.06 -28.07
CA ALA A 312 -11.91 13.99 -27.84
C ALA A 312 -10.94 13.92 -29.05
N SER A 313 -11.41 13.74 -30.29
CA SER A 313 -10.57 13.67 -31.49
C SER A 313 -10.61 14.88 -32.42
N LYS A 314 -11.71 15.65 -32.48
CA LYS A 314 -11.88 16.69 -33.51
C LYS A 314 -11.41 18.07 -33.07
N GLY A 315 -11.49 18.35 -31.78
CA GLY A 315 -11.13 19.65 -31.21
C GLY A 315 -12.11 20.79 -31.51
N PHE A 316 -13.25 20.55 -32.16
CA PHE A 316 -14.28 21.58 -32.41
C PHE A 316 -15.71 20.98 -32.47
N PRO A 317 -16.77 21.77 -32.24
CA PRO A 317 -18.16 21.33 -32.31
C PRO A 317 -18.59 21.01 -33.74
N SER A 318 -18.89 19.74 -34.03
CA SER A 318 -19.26 19.32 -35.39
C SER A 318 -20.55 19.96 -35.93
N HIS A 319 -21.47 20.35 -35.05
CA HIS A 319 -22.72 21.03 -35.44
C HIS A 319 -22.51 22.50 -35.86
N CYS A 320 -21.33 23.06 -35.54
CA CYS A 320 -20.93 24.40 -35.93
C CYS A 320 -20.19 24.45 -37.26
N LEU A 321 -19.91 23.31 -37.90
CA LEU A 321 -19.31 23.32 -39.24
C LEU A 321 -20.33 23.78 -40.28
N VAL A 322 -19.88 24.63 -41.21
CA VAL A 322 -20.60 24.92 -42.45
C VAL A 322 -20.46 23.69 -43.35
N PRO A 323 -21.56 23.09 -43.84
CA PRO A 323 -21.45 22.00 -44.80
C PRO A 323 -20.70 22.48 -46.04
N PRO A 324 -19.80 21.67 -46.62
CA PRO A 324 -19.09 22.07 -47.83
C PRO A 324 -20.11 22.40 -48.91
N LYS A 325 -20.04 23.62 -49.46
CA LYS A 325 -20.90 24.04 -50.57
C LYS A 325 -20.66 23.07 -51.71
N PRO A 326 -21.68 22.34 -52.20
CA PRO A 326 -21.49 21.45 -53.33
C PRO A 326 -20.94 22.29 -54.47
N LEU A 327 -19.79 21.88 -55.01
CA LEU A 327 -19.21 22.55 -56.16
C LEU A 327 -20.26 22.52 -57.27
N PRO A 328 -20.55 23.66 -57.93
CA PRO A 328 -21.40 23.67 -59.10
C PRO A 328 -20.89 22.59 -60.06
N LEU A 329 -21.66 21.53 -60.26
CA LEU A 329 -21.37 20.45 -61.22
C LEU A 329 -21.52 20.95 -62.68
N GLU A 330 -21.32 22.25 -62.92
CA GLU A 330 -21.44 22.88 -64.22
C GLU A 330 -20.13 22.73 -65.00
N MET A 331 -19.82 21.51 -65.48
CA MET A 331 -18.98 21.30 -66.68
C MET A 331 -19.23 19.93 -67.35
N SER A 332 -20.43 19.34 -67.23
CA SER A 332 -20.72 18.05 -67.89
C SER A 332 -21.24 18.16 -69.32
N GLU A 333 -21.52 19.37 -69.82
CA GLU A 333 -22.10 19.59 -71.16
C GLU A 333 -21.18 20.35 -72.12
N ILE A 334 -19.85 20.25 -71.97
CA ILE A 334 -18.96 20.61 -73.09
C ILE A 334 -18.86 19.38 -73.99
N GLY A 335 -19.50 19.52 -75.15
CA GLY A 335 -19.69 18.47 -76.14
C GLY A 335 -18.42 17.75 -76.55
N LYS A 336 -18.63 16.53 -77.02
CA LYS A 336 -17.70 15.74 -77.83
C LYS A 336 -17.12 16.61 -78.96
N VAL A 337 -15.97 17.25 -78.73
CA VAL A 337 -15.13 17.77 -79.80
C VAL A 337 -14.14 16.68 -80.11
N GLU A 338 -14.31 16.07 -81.29
CA GLU A 338 -13.41 15.05 -81.82
C GLU A 338 -11.98 15.60 -81.87
N THR A 339 -11.10 14.80 -81.28
CA THR A 339 -9.65 14.95 -81.27
C THR A 339 -9.09 14.95 -82.68
N SER A 340 -8.42 16.04 -83.08
CA SER A 340 -7.31 15.99 -84.02
C SER A 340 -6.10 16.72 -83.45
N HIS A 341 -5.09 15.90 -83.17
CA HIS A 341 -3.64 16.09 -83.25
C HIS A 341 -2.98 17.46 -83.01
N ASP A 342 -1.95 17.37 -82.16
CA ASP A 342 -0.72 18.14 -82.10
C ASP A 342 -0.73 19.52 -81.42
N GLY A 343 -0.26 19.51 -80.16
CA GLY A 343 0.13 20.72 -79.44
C GLY A 343 0.30 20.49 -77.94
N PHE A 344 1.48 20.01 -77.54
CA PHE A 344 1.89 19.81 -76.15
C PHE A 344 1.91 21.16 -75.40
N SER A 345 0.80 21.53 -74.76
CA SER A 345 0.66 22.75 -73.96
C SER A 345 1.05 22.46 -72.50
N MET A 346 2.17 23.05 -72.07
CA MET A 346 2.80 22.85 -70.76
C MET A 346 2.22 23.72 -69.64
N PHE A 347 1.02 24.29 -69.80
CA PHE A 347 0.40 25.09 -68.76
C PHE A 347 -0.28 24.17 -67.74
N SER A 348 0.39 23.98 -66.60
CA SER A 348 -0.28 23.47 -65.40
C SER A 348 -1.54 24.30 -65.17
N PRO A 349 -2.74 23.68 -65.06
CA PRO A 349 -3.94 24.42 -64.72
C PRO A 349 -3.67 25.15 -63.40
N ILE A 350 -3.74 26.49 -63.46
CA ILE A 350 -3.67 27.34 -62.28
C ILE A 350 -4.71 26.77 -61.31
N PRO A 351 -4.33 26.37 -60.09
CA PRO A 351 -5.28 25.87 -59.11
C PRO A 351 -6.36 26.94 -58.97
N LEU A 352 -7.59 26.62 -59.39
CA LEU A 352 -8.74 27.47 -59.14
C LEU A 352 -8.70 27.79 -57.64
N GLN A 353 -8.55 29.07 -57.32
CA GLN A 353 -8.49 29.54 -55.95
C GLN A 353 -9.85 29.23 -55.34
N TYR A 354 -9.97 28.06 -54.71
CA TYR A 354 -11.13 27.72 -53.90
C TYR A 354 -11.28 28.85 -52.87
N GLU A 355 -12.44 29.50 -52.88
CA GLU A 355 -12.75 30.53 -51.90
C GLU A 355 -12.56 29.94 -50.52
N ARG A 356 -11.51 30.43 -49.86
CA ARG A 356 -11.11 30.04 -48.51
C ARG A 356 -12.11 30.62 -47.53
N THR A 357 -13.21 29.90 -47.32
CA THR A 357 -14.27 30.28 -46.37
C THR A 357 -13.98 29.68 -45.00
N CYS A 358 -14.32 30.40 -43.93
CA CYS A 358 -14.22 29.88 -42.59
C CYS A 358 -15.10 28.63 -42.46
N PRO A 359 -14.58 27.50 -41.95
CA PRO A 359 -15.36 26.27 -41.83
C PRO A 359 -16.42 26.33 -40.72
N LEU A 360 -16.42 27.38 -39.89
CA LEU A 360 -17.39 27.56 -38.80
C LEU A 360 -18.54 28.46 -39.23
N LYS A 361 -19.74 28.15 -38.74
CA LYS A 361 -20.93 29.01 -38.87
C LYS A 361 -20.70 30.34 -38.15
N PRO A 362 -21.42 31.42 -38.53
CA PRO A 362 -21.41 32.65 -37.75
C PRO A 362 -21.81 32.40 -36.29
N GLY A 363 -21.08 32.99 -35.36
CA GLY A 363 -21.26 32.76 -33.91
C GLY A 363 -20.06 33.15 -33.07
N VAL A 364 -20.19 33.04 -31.76
CA VAL A 364 -19.13 33.32 -30.78
C VAL A 364 -18.49 32.03 -30.30
N TYR A 365 -17.16 32.00 -30.33
CA TYR A 365 -16.35 30.83 -30.04
C TYR A 365 -15.21 31.19 -29.10
N CYS A 366 -14.72 30.16 -28.40
CA CYS A 366 -13.62 30.25 -27.45
C CYS A 366 -12.60 29.15 -27.78
N ALA A 367 -11.31 29.48 -27.73
CA ALA A 367 -10.23 28.51 -27.86
C ALA A 367 -9.59 28.23 -26.49
N LEU A 368 -9.61 26.96 -26.06
CA LEU A 368 -9.05 26.49 -24.80
C LEU A 368 -7.80 25.63 -25.02
N PRO A 369 -6.77 25.73 -24.15
CA PRO A 369 -5.62 24.84 -24.21
C PRO A 369 -6.00 23.36 -24.13
N ARG A 370 -5.51 22.56 -25.08
CA ARG A 370 -5.75 21.11 -25.15
C ARG A 370 -5.19 20.39 -23.94
N SER A 371 -4.08 20.87 -23.39
CA SER A 371 -3.45 20.42 -22.15
C SER A 371 -4.46 20.39 -20.99
N TRP A 372 -5.24 21.47 -20.84
CA TRP A 372 -6.29 21.61 -19.86
C TRP A 372 -7.47 20.68 -20.17
N CYS A 373 -7.96 20.68 -21.41
CA CYS A 373 -9.06 19.80 -21.85
C CYS A 373 -8.76 18.32 -21.53
N TYR A 374 -7.52 17.88 -21.77
CA TYR A 374 -7.07 16.53 -21.45
C TYR A 374 -7.06 16.24 -19.94
N LYS A 375 -6.50 17.16 -19.14
CA LYS A 375 -6.50 17.04 -17.66
C LYS A 375 -7.94 16.93 -17.13
N TRP A 376 -8.85 17.77 -17.63
CA TRP A 376 -10.26 17.74 -17.27
C TRP A 376 -10.93 16.42 -17.65
N ARG A 377 -10.79 15.93 -18.89
CA ARG A 377 -11.33 14.62 -19.29
C ARG A 377 -10.75 13.47 -18.46
N LYS A 378 -9.45 13.51 -18.13
CA LYS A 378 -8.78 12.51 -17.28
C LYS A 378 -9.32 12.53 -15.86
N TYR A 379 -9.56 13.70 -15.27
CA TYR A 379 -10.22 13.87 -13.97
C TYR A 379 -11.61 13.23 -13.96
N MET A 380 -12.43 13.54 -14.97
CA MET A 380 -13.79 12.99 -15.10
C MET A 380 -13.80 11.45 -15.23
N LYS A 381 -12.80 10.88 -15.93
CA LYS A 381 -12.70 9.44 -16.16
C LYS A 381 -12.18 8.67 -14.95
N ASN A 382 -11.04 9.09 -14.41
CA ASN A 382 -10.26 8.27 -13.47
C ASN A 382 -10.43 8.73 -12.02
N GLY A 383 -10.79 9.99 -11.78
CA GLY A 383 -10.61 10.58 -10.47
C GLY A 383 -9.15 10.88 -10.19
N GLY A 384 -8.83 12.15 -10.10
CA GLY A 384 -7.52 12.66 -9.72
C GLY A 384 -7.69 14.09 -9.23
N ASP A 385 -6.65 14.90 -9.37
CA ASP A 385 -6.75 16.31 -9.05
C ASP A 385 -7.72 16.99 -10.02
N CYS A 386 -8.71 17.70 -9.47
CA CYS A 386 -9.59 18.54 -10.26
C CYS A 386 -8.71 19.62 -10.92
N PRO A 387 -8.71 19.75 -12.26
CA PRO A 387 -7.91 20.80 -12.88
C PRO A 387 -8.39 22.16 -12.37
N PRO A 388 -7.47 23.13 -12.22
CA PRO A 388 -7.88 24.49 -11.94
C PRO A 388 -8.83 25.00 -13.04
N PRO A 389 -9.56 26.10 -12.81
CA PRO A 389 -10.25 26.81 -13.87
C PRO A 389 -9.34 26.97 -15.10
N PRO A 390 -9.88 26.86 -16.33
CA PRO A 390 -9.07 27.01 -17.53
C PRO A 390 -8.37 28.37 -17.52
N ASP A 391 -7.05 28.37 -17.65
CA ASP A 391 -6.26 29.60 -17.68
C ASP A 391 -5.86 29.89 -19.13
N ALA A 392 -6.18 31.11 -19.60
CA ALA A 392 -5.76 31.59 -20.90
C ALA A 392 -4.27 31.96 -20.91
N SER A 393 -3.58 31.94 -19.76
CA SER A 393 -2.15 32.27 -19.63
C SER A 393 -1.27 31.49 -20.60
N GLU A 394 -1.59 30.22 -20.89
CA GLU A 394 -0.85 29.43 -21.87
C GLU A 394 -0.91 30.07 -23.26
N CYS A 395 -2.05 30.68 -23.62
CA CYS A 395 -2.28 31.37 -24.89
C CYS A 395 -1.82 32.84 -24.89
N LEU A 396 -1.13 33.34 -23.86
CA LEU A 396 -0.65 34.73 -23.84
C LEU A 396 0.81 34.80 -24.32
N CYS A 397 1.12 35.85 -25.07
CA CYS A 397 2.49 36.23 -25.37
C CYS A 397 3.20 36.64 -24.08
N GLU A 398 4.30 35.97 -23.75
CA GLU A 398 5.09 36.30 -22.55
C GLU A 398 5.62 37.74 -22.57
N ALA A 399 5.94 38.30 -23.75
CA ALA A 399 6.49 39.65 -23.89
C ALA A 399 5.43 40.75 -23.74
N HIS A 400 4.26 40.56 -24.37
CA HIS A 400 3.24 41.61 -24.51
C HIS A 400 1.99 41.37 -23.67
N SER A 401 1.86 40.21 -23.03
CA SER A 401 0.63 39.77 -22.34
C SER A 401 -0.62 39.82 -23.21
N LEU A 402 -0.44 39.84 -24.53
CA LEU A 402 -1.50 39.82 -25.54
C LEU A 402 -1.73 38.37 -26.01
N PRO A 403 -2.96 37.99 -26.40
CA PRO A 403 -3.23 36.63 -26.82
C PRO A 403 -2.48 36.25 -28.10
N LEU A 404 -1.81 35.10 -28.10
CA LEU A 404 -1.20 34.49 -29.27
C LEU A 404 -2.21 33.54 -29.91
N VAL A 405 -2.49 33.74 -31.20
CA VAL A 405 -3.34 32.82 -31.97
C VAL A 405 -2.46 31.67 -32.44
N PRO A 406 -2.74 30.42 -32.05
CA PRO A 406 -1.94 29.29 -32.53
C PRO A 406 -2.06 29.13 -34.06
N PRO A 407 -0.96 28.85 -34.79
CA PRO A 407 -0.98 28.77 -36.25
C PRO A 407 -2.00 27.76 -36.80
N HIS A 408 -2.19 26.62 -36.15
CA HIS A 408 -3.18 25.61 -36.57
C HIS A 408 -4.62 26.10 -36.43
N LEU A 409 -4.89 26.97 -35.44
CA LEU A 409 -6.20 27.61 -35.29
C LEU A 409 -6.41 28.63 -36.40
N GLU A 410 -5.40 29.46 -36.70
CA GLU A 410 -5.47 30.46 -37.77
C GLU A 410 -5.70 29.80 -39.14
N SER A 411 -4.92 28.77 -39.50
CA SER A 411 -5.10 28.03 -40.75
C SER A 411 -6.47 27.35 -40.85
N PHE A 412 -6.98 26.81 -39.74
CA PHE A 412 -8.33 26.24 -39.71
C PHE A 412 -9.40 27.31 -39.93
N LEU A 413 -9.32 28.44 -39.23
CA LEU A 413 -10.31 29.52 -39.35
C LEU A 413 -10.26 30.21 -40.72
N ARG A 414 -9.09 30.25 -41.37
CA ARG A 414 -8.93 30.72 -42.76
C ARG A 414 -9.38 29.69 -43.79
N GLY A 415 -9.85 28.50 -43.41
CA GLY A 415 -10.24 27.45 -44.35
C GLY A 415 -9.06 26.82 -45.11
N GLU A 416 -7.83 27.02 -44.65
CA GLU A 416 -6.63 26.40 -45.22
C GLU A 416 -6.53 24.93 -44.83
N THR A 417 -7.06 24.58 -43.66
CA THR A 417 -7.16 23.20 -43.18
C THR A 417 -8.61 22.82 -42.88
N THR A 418 -8.98 21.58 -43.23
CA THR A 418 -10.31 21.03 -42.92
C THR A 418 -10.39 20.43 -41.52
N THR A 419 -9.24 20.26 -40.85
CA THR A 419 -9.15 19.71 -39.49
C THR A 419 -8.34 20.66 -38.60
N LEU A 420 -8.85 20.93 -37.40
CA LEU A 420 -8.18 21.78 -36.44
C LEU A 420 -6.94 21.11 -35.84
N LEU A 421 -7.07 19.85 -35.43
CA LEU A 421 -6.01 19.09 -34.74
C LEU A 421 -5.30 18.13 -35.69
N GLY A 422 -4.81 18.63 -36.83
CA GLY A 422 -3.84 17.96 -37.72
C GLY A 422 -4.06 16.47 -37.95
N GLY A 423 -5.32 16.02 -37.96
CA GLY A 423 -5.63 14.60 -38.05
C GLY A 423 -5.45 14.18 -39.49
N THR A 424 -4.62 13.18 -39.75
CA THR A 424 -4.47 12.55 -41.06
C THR A 424 -5.78 11.90 -41.50
N SER A 425 -6.77 12.70 -41.92
CA SER A 425 -7.80 12.21 -42.81
C SER A 425 -7.13 12.07 -44.17
N ASN A 426 -6.47 10.93 -44.38
CA ASN A 426 -6.39 10.37 -45.72
C ASN A 426 -7.85 10.16 -46.15
N LEU A 427 -8.45 11.16 -46.78
CA LEU A 427 -9.59 10.93 -47.65
C LEU A 427 -8.99 10.21 -48.87
N PRO A 428 -9.23 8.90 -49.05
CA PRO A 428 -8.97 8.31 -50.36
C PRO A 428 -9.86 9.05 -51.36
N ALA A 429 -9.26 9.54 -52.45
CA ALA A 429 -10.04 9.94 -53.62
C ALA A 429 -11.00 8.78 -53.96
N ALA A 430 -12.30 9.07 -54.00
CA ALA A 430 -13.34 8.07 -54.15
C ALA A 430 -13.18 7.28 -55.48
N PRO A 431 -13.13 5.94 -55.46
CA PRO A 431 -13.57 5.16 -56.62
C PRO A 431 -15.10 4.96 -56.58
N PRO A 432 -15.75 4.72 -57.73
CA PRO A 432 -17.20 4.70 -57.83
C PRO A 432 -17.82 3.51 -57.09
N THR A 433 -19.01 3.79 -56.59
CA THR A 433 -20.02 2.96 -55.91
C THR A 433 -20.12 1.48 -56.33
N SER A 434 -20.21 0.59 -55.33
CA SER A 434 -21.21 -0.48 -55.30
C SER A 434 -21.58 -0.86 -53.84
N PRO A 435 -22.80 -1.35 -53.58
CA PRO A 435 -23.29 -1.61 -52.22
C PRO A 435 -23.08 -3.08 -51.83
N PHE A 436 -22.77 -3.40 -50.57
CA PHE A 436 -23.34 -4.55 -49.84
C PHE A 436 -22.85 -4.64 -48.37
N ALA A 437 -23.84 -4.84 -47.49
CA ALA A 437 -23.87 -5.57 -46.22
C ALA A 437 -22.90 -5.23 -45.06
N SER A 438 -23.49 -4.67 -44.00
CA SER A 438 -22.95 -4.56 -42.65
C SER A 438 -23.06 -5.90 -41.89
N THR A 439 -22.02 -6.29 -41.13
CA THR A 439 -22.16 -7.26 -40.04
C THR A 439 -21.38 -6.77 -38.82
N SER A 440 -22.10 -6.64 -37.71
CA SER A 440 -21.63 -6.17 -36.40
C SER A 440 -20.87 -7.25 -35.61
N LEU A 441 -19.82 -6.85 -34.89
CA LEU A 441 -19.20 -7.65 -33.83
C LEU A 441 -19.21 -6.90 -32.48
N PRO A 442 -19.27 -7.60 -31.34
CA PRO A 442 -19.48 -6.99 -30.03
C PRO A 442 -18.17 -6.55 -29.37
N VAL A 443 -18.27 -5.42 -28.66
CA VAL A 443 -17.24 -4.81 -27.80
C VAL A 443 -17.43 -5.31 -26.37
N GLY A 444 -16.37 -5.80 -25.72
CA GLY A 444 -16.40 -6.06 -24.28
C GLY A 444 -15.18 -6.77 -23.71
N ALA A 445 -14.03 -6.09 -23.61
CA ALA A 445 -12.92 -6.55 -22.77
C ALA A 445 -12.31 -5.37 -21.98
N SER A 446 -12.55 -5.37 -20.68
CA SER A 446 -12.02 -4.40 -19.72
C SER A 446 -10.59 -4.77 -19.33
N PHE A 447 -9.63 -3.89 -19.58
CA PHE A 447 -8.23 -4.07 -19.18
C PHE A 447 -8.03 -3.60 -17.73
N SER A 448 -7.68 -4.54 -16.85
CA SER A 448 -7.19 -4.28 -15.49
C SER A 448 -5.66 -4.23 -15.48
N SER A 449 -5.08 -3.26 -14.78
CA SER A 449 -3.63 -3.00 -14.69
C SER A 449 -2.81 -4.16 -14.07
N PRO A 450 -1.54 -4.35 -14.47
CA PRO A 450 -0.71 -5.43 -13.96
C PRO A 450 0.01 -5.02 -12.67
N SER A 451 -0.15 -5.81 -11.60
CA SER A 451 0.74 -5.75 -10.44
C SER A 451 1.00 -7.13 -9.86
N ALA A 452 2.29 -7.38 -9.66
CA ALA A 452 2.96 -8.48 -8.96
C ALA A 452 2.80 -9.90 -9.54
N ARG A 453 3.95 -10.54 -9.82
CA ARG A 453 4.12 -11.96 -10.19
C ARG A 453 3.25 -12.84 -9.28
N ARG A 454 2.16 -13.36 -9.82
CA ARG A 454 1.31 -14.34 -9.15
C ARG A 454 1.88 -15.72 -9.43
N THR A 455 2.54 -16.30 -8.44
CA THR A 455 2.68 -17.76 -8.36
C THR A 455 1.27 -18.35 -8.38
N SER A 456 0.99 -19.33 -9.25
CA SER A 456 -0.32 -19.95 -9.39
C SER A 456 -0.94 -20.28 -8.03
N ASP A 457 -2.08 -19.68 -7.72
CA ASP A 457 -2.71 -19.77 -6.40
C ASP A 457 -3.02 -21.25 -6.08
N SER A 458 -2.60 -21.69 -4.89
CA SER A 458 -2.82 -23.07 -4.41
C SER A 458 -4.29 -23.47 -4.42
N SER A 459 -5.22 -22.50 -4.35
CA SER A 459 -6.66 -22.76 -4.46
C SER A 459 -7.09 -23.19 -5.86
N THR A 460 -6.48 -22.64 -6.92
CA THR A 460 -6.75 -23.04 -8.31
C THR A 460 -6.33 -24.48 -8.54
N LEU A 461 -5.20 -24.90 -7.97
CA LEU A 461 -4.71 -26.27 -8.06
C LEU A 461 -5.60 -27.26 -7.30
N GLN A 462 -6.13 -26.83 -6.16
CA GLN A 462 -7.07 -27.65 -5.39
C GLN A 462 -8.44 -27.75 -6.07
N ALA A 463 -8.89 -26.71 -6.75
CA ALA A 463 -10.10 -26.74 -7.58
C ALA A 463 -9.96 -27.69 -8.78
N LEU A 464 -8.80 -27.70 -9.46
CA LEU A 464 -8.55 -28.64 -10.56
C LEU A 464 -8.53 -30.09 -10.09
N ARG A 465 -7.94 -30.37 -8.91
CA ARG A 465 -8.03 -31.71 -8.30
C ARG A 465 -9.46 -32.10 -7.93
N ALA A 466 -10.22 -31.16 -7.36
CA ALA A 466 -11.62 -31.39 -7.01
C ALA A 466 -12.52 -31.63 -8.23
N ALA A 467 -12.11 -31.13 -9.40
CA ALA A 467 -12.77 -31.38 -10.68
C ALA A 467 -12.43 -32.77 -11.29
N GLY A 468 -11.69 -33.62 -10.58
CA GLY A 468 -11.37 -34.98 -11.01
C GLY A 468 -10.23 -35.10 -12.02
N LEU A 469 -9.47 -34.03 -12.25
CA LEU A 469 -8.26 -34.08 -13.09
C LEU A 469 -7.17 -34.89 -12.39
N SER A 470 -6.55 -35.81 -13.14
CA SER A 470 -5.37 -36.54 -12.70
C SER A 470 -4.19 -35.59 -12.43
N GLU A 471 -3.25 -35.96 -11.57
CA GLU A 471 -2.06 -35.13 -11.29
C GLU A 471 -1.24 -34.83 -12.57
N SER A 472 -1.22 -35.74 -13.54
CA SER A 472 -0.63 -35.51 -14.86
C SER A 472 -1.33 -34.40 -15.65
N GLU A 473 -2.66 -34.34 -15.60
CA GLU A 473 -3.44 -33.29 -16.27
C GLU A 473 -3.34 -31.96 -15.53
N VAL A 474 -3.33 -31.96 -14.20
CA VAL A 474 -3.08 -30.76 -13.38
C VAL A 474 -1.70 -30.19 -13.69
N HIS A 475 -0.68 -31.04 -13.90
CA HIS A 475 0.65 -30.62 -14.30
C HIS A 475 0.68 -30.05 -15.73
N ALA A 476 0.02 -30.71 -16.69
CA ALA A 476 -0.11 -30.20 -18.06
C ALA A 476 -0.82 -28.83 -18.09
N GLN A 477 -1.88 -28.65 -17.29
CA GLN A 477 -2.59 -27.39 -17.14
C GLN A 477 -1.67 -26.28 -16.59
N ARG A 478 -0.77 -26.58 -15.64
CA ARG A 478 0.21 -25.61 -15.13
C ARG A 478 1.17 -25.17 -16.21
N LEU A 479 1.69 -26.11 -17.01
CA LEU A 479 2.61 -25.79 -18.10
C LEU A 479 1.93 -24.94 -19.18
N ALA A 480 0.67 -25.25 -19.51
CA ALA A 480 -0.12 -24.45 -20.45
C ALA A 480 -0.35 -23.02 -19.94
N MET A 481 -0.75 -22.85 -18.68
CA MET A 481 -0.92 -21.51 -18.09
C MET A 481 0.40 -20.73 -18.00
N ALA A 482 1.52 -21.41 -17.72
CA ALA A 482 2.83 -20.77 -17.71
C ALA A 482 3.23 -20.27 -19.10
N ARG A 483 3.01 -21.05 -20.16
CA ARG A 483 3.27 -20.63 -21.55
C ARG A 483 2.45 -19.40 -21.95
N ILE A 484 1.16 -19.37 -21.61
CA ILE A 484 0.29 -18.22 -21.90
C ILE A 484 0.78 -16.95 -21.18
N GLU A 485 1.23 -17.09 -19.92
CA GLU A 485 1.78 -15.95 -19.18
C GLU A 485 3.11 -15.47 -19.76
N ASP A 486 3.99 -16.39 -20.18
CA ASP A 486 5.26 -16.07 -20.84
C ASP A 486 5.02 -15.36 -22.19
N GLU A 487 4.07 -15.83 -23.00
CA GLU A 487 3.66 -15.19 -24.26
C GLU A 487 3.09 -13.78 -24.01
N ARG A 488 2.28 -13.62 -22.96
CA ARG A 488 1.74 -12.32 -22.57
C ARG A 488 2.84 -11.35 -22.12
N ILE A 489 3.82 -11.83 -21.35
CA ILE A 489 4.98 -11.03 -20.93
C ILE A 489 5.82 -10.64 -22.15
N ALA A 490 6.07 -11.57 -23.08
CA ALA A 490 6.78 -11.29 -24.32
C ALA A 490 6.07 -10.23 -25.16
N MET A 491 4.74 -10.31 -25.29
CA MET A 491 3.94 -9.32 -26.03
C MET A 491 3.97 -7.93 -25.36
N VAL A 492 3.90 -7.86 -24.02
CA VAL A 492 4.02 -6.59 -23.29
C VAL A 492 5.42 -6.00 -23.40
N ASN A 493 6.47 -6.83 -23.38
CA ASN A 493 7.84 -6.37 -23.53
C ASN A 493 8.14 -5.91 -24.96
N GLU A 494 7.59 -6.59 -25.97
CA GLU A 494 7.69 -6.17 -27.37
C GLU A 494 6.94 -4.86 -27.61
N ALA A 495 5.76 -4.68 -27.00
CA ALA A 495 5.03 -3.41 -27.02
C ALA A 495 5.77 -2.26 -26.29
N ARG A 496 6.72 -2.59 -25.39
CA ARG A 496 7.55 -1.62 -24.67
C ARG A 496 8.91 -1.38 -25.31
N ARG A 497 9.30 -2.14 -26.34
CA ARG A 497 10.54 -1.88 -27.05
C ARG A 497 10.40 -0.56 -27.81
N PRO A 498 11.23 0.45 -27.52
CA PRO A 498 11.31 1.62 -28.39
C PRO A 498 11.77 1.13 -29.76
N ARG A 499 10.95 1.35 -30.79
CA ARG A 499 11.30 1.02 -32.17
C ARG A 499 12.55 1.82 -32.53
N SER A 500 13.68 1.14 -32.64
CA SER A 500 14.90 1.73 -33.18
C SER A 500 14.78 1.84 -34.70
N ASP A 501 14.91 3.06 -35.18
CA ASP A 501 14.88 3.44 -36.59
C ASP A 501 15.79 2.58 -37.46
N SER A 502 15.21 1.98 -38.49
CA SER A 502 15.95 1.63 -39.71
C SER A 502 14.97 1.37 -40.85
N THR A 503 14.72 2.38 -41.67
CA THR A 503 15.02 2.40 -43.11
C THR A 503 14.33 3.58 -43.78
N SER A 504 15.16 4.40 -44.42
CA SER A 504 14.86 5.54 -45.25
C SER A 504 13.82 5.24 -46.34
N SER A 505 12.63 5.78 -46.18
CA SER A 505 11.79 6.20 -47.29
C SER A 505 11.28 7.60 -46.93
N THR A 506 11.26 8.51 -47.90
CA THR A 506 10.67 9.85 -47.81
C THR A 506 9.17 9.74 -47.54
N GLY A 507 8.84 9.40 -46.30
CA GLY A 507 7.50 9.38 -45.74
C GLY A 507 7.35 10.65 -44.93
N GLN A 508 6.40 11.48 -45.34
CA GLN A 508 5.89 12.61 -44.57
C GLN A 508 5.70 12.17 -43.11
N GLU A 509 6.61 12.60 -42.22
CA GLU A 509 6.62 12.20 -40.82
C GLU A 509 5.24 12.51 -40.25
N ARG A 510 4.61 11.46 -39.69
CA ARG A 510 3.32 11.62 -39.00
C ARG A 510 3.58 12.47 -37.77
N ILE A 511 3.36 13.77 -37.88
CA ILE A 511 3.39 14.68 -36.73
C ILE A 511 2.31 14.18 -35.77
N THR A 512 2.74 13.51 -34.70
CA THR A 512 1.82 13.07 -33.66
C THR A 512 1.29 14.31 -32.94
N ASN A 513 0.09 14.24 -32.37
CA ASN A 513 -0.45 15.34 -31.56
C ASN A 513 0.52 15.77 -30.44
N GLU A 514 1.31 14.82 -29.91
CA GLU A 514 2.36 15.05 -28.90
C GLU A 514 3.58 15.82 -29.43
N GLN A 515 3.77 15.84 -30.76
CA GLN A 515 4.79 16.61 -31.44
C GLN A 515 4.28 18.02 -31.78
N LEU A 516 3.00 18.16 -32.15
CA LEU A 516 2.34 19.48 -32.22
C LEU A 516 2.34 20.18 -30.85
N ASP A 517 2.09 19.45 -29.76
CA ASP A 517 2.18 19.97 -28.38
C ASP A 517 3.61 20.40 -27.99
N ARG A 518 4.65 19.90 -28.70
CA ARG A 518 6.07 20.23 -28.48
C ARG A 518 6.56 21.37 -29.38
N GLU A 519 6.09 21.43 -30.62
CA GLU A 519 6.55 22.38 -31.64
C GLU A 519 5.73 23.67 -31.67
N ASN A 520 4.42 23.59 -31.41
CA ASN A 520 3.54 24.75 -31.32
C ASN A 520 3.24 25.04 -29.85
N ARG A 521 3.62 26.24 -29.39
CA ARG A 521 3.61 26.60 -27.96
C ARG A 521 2.25 26.49 -27.26
N VAL A 522 1.13 26.35 -27.99
CA VAL A 522 -0.17 25.92 -27.44
C VAL A 522 -1.03 25.25 -28.50
N VAL A 523 -1.44 24.00 -28.30
CA VAL A 523 -2.53 23.38 -29.07
C VAL A 523 -3.86 23.70 -28.40
N VAL A 524 -4.87 24.12 -29.17
CA VAL A 524 -6.18 24.54 -28.66
C VAL A 524 -7.34 23.74 -29.23
N GLU A 525 -8.40 23.57 -28.42
CA GLU A 525 -9.73 23.09 -28.85
C GLU A 525 -10.72 24.28 -28.88
N ILE A 526 -11.61 24.31 -29.88
CA ILE A 526 -12.70 25.29 -30.03
C ILE A 526 -13.94 24.81 -29.30
N LEU A 527 -14.54 25.71 -28.52
CA LEU A 527 -15.81 25.55 -27.82
C LEU A 527 -16.76 26.67 -28.25
N THR A 528 -18.07 26.42 -28.21
CA THR A 528 -19.07 27.49 -28.35
C THR A 528 -19.15 28.33 -27.08
N ASP A 529 -19.70 29.54 -27.19
CA ASP A 529 -19.96 30.41 -26.03
C ASP A 529 -20.83 29.70 -24.95
N ASP A 530 -21.85 28.95 -25.39
CA ASP A 530 -22.71 28.15 -24.51
C ASP A 530 -21.94 27.04 -23.78
N GLU A 531 -21.01 26.36 -24.46
CA GLU A 531 -20.18 25.32 -23.84
C GLU A 531 -19.24 25.90 -22.80
N VAL A 532 -18.66 27.07 -23.06
CA VAL A 532 -17.81 27.78 -22.10
C VAL A 532 -18.64 28.26 -20.90
N THR A 533 -19.79 28.88 -21.14
CA THR A 533 -20.71 29.31 -20.07
C THR A 533 -21.12 28.13 -19.18
N ALA A 534 -21.40 26.98 -19.78
CA ALA A 534 -21.71 25.76 -19.05
C ALA A 534 -20.51 25.22 -18.23
N LEU A 535 -19.29 25.33 -18.76
CA LEU A 535 -18.06 24.97 -18.02
C LEU A 535 -17.76 25.95 -16.89
N GLU A 536 -17.93 27.25 -17.09
CA GLU A 536 -17.73 28.30 -16.08
C GLU A 536 -18.65 28.12 -14.88
N SER A 537 -19.88 27.62 -15.10
CA SER A 537 -20.80 27.28 -14.02
C SER A 537 -20.25 26.23 -13.03
N LEU A 538 -19.23 25.46 -13.44
CA LEU A 538 -18.53 24.49 -12.59
C LEU A 538 -17.45 25.14 -11.69
N TYR A 539 -17.10 26.41 -11.96
CA TYR A 539 -16.04 27.15 -11.29
C TYR A 539 -16.55 28.50 -10.72
N PRO A 540 -17.52 28.49 -9.78
CA PRO A 540 -18.23 29.71 -9.35
C PRO A 540 -17.36 30.73 -8.60
N ARG A 541 -16.12 30.39 -8.23
CA ARG A 541 -15.24 31.25 -7.44
C ARG A 541 -14.32 32.14 -8.28
N VAL A 542 -14.30 31.95 -9.58
CA VAL A 542 -13.55 32.85 -10.47
C VAL A 542 -14.59 33.75 -11.12
N THR A 543 -14.59 35.02 -10.70
CA THR A 543 -15.45 36.05 -11.28
C THR A 543 -14.51 37.13 -11.79
N GLY A 544 -14.33 37.21 -13.12
CA GLY A 544 -13.58 38.30 -13.75
C GLY A 544 -12.37 37.95 -14.61
N GLY A 545 -12.06 36.67 -14.84
CA GLY A 545 -11.01 36.27 -15.80
C GLY A 545 -11.59 35.80 -17.13
N THR A 546 -11.04 36.26 -18.27
CA THR A 546 -11.28 35.63 -19.58
C THR A 546 -10.55 34.28 -19.63
N TYR A 547 -11.30 33.18 -19.51
CA TYR A 547 -10.76 31.82 -19.43
C TYR A 547 -10.24 31.24 -20.77
N ALA A 548 -10.50 31.96 -21.87
CA ALA A 548 -10.23 31.47 -23.21
C ALA A 548 -9.95 32.63 -24.17
N LEU A 549 -9.27 32.32 -25.26
CA LEU A 549 -9.17 33.22 -26.41
C LEU A 549 -10.53 33.26 -27.12
N ARG A 550 -11.25 34.38 -27.00
CA ARG A 550 -12.60 34.56 -27.55
C ARG A 550 -12.59 35.26 -28.92
N PHE A 551 -13.35 34.73 -29.86
CA PHE A 551 -13.53 35.30 -31.19
C PHE A 551 -14.95 35.10 -31.71
N ALA A 552 -15.40 35.98 -32.59
CA ALA A 552 -16.65 35.87 -33.31
C ALA A 552 -16.37 35.62 -34.78
N VAL A 553 -17.14 34.71 -35.38
CA VAL A 553 -17.24 34.56 -36.83
C VAL A 553 -18.47 35.33 -37.26
N ILE A 554 -18.30 36.35 -38.08
CA ILE A 554 -19.39 37.17 -38.62
C ILE A 554 -19.48 36.97 -40.13
N GLU A 555 -20.69 37.13 -40.68
CA GLU A 555 -20.90 37.08 -42.12
C GLU A 555 -20.61 38.46 -42.72
N GLY A 556 -19.56 38.55 -43.54
CA GLY A 556 -19.15 39.78 -44.20
C GLY A 556 -19.95 40.08 -45.45
N CYS A 557 -19.85 41.33 -45.93
CA CYS A 557 -20.43 41.74 -47.21
C CYS A 557 -19.81 40.93 -48.35
N GLY A 558 -20.60 40.08 -49.01
CA GLY A 558 -20.14 39.19 -50.08
C GLY A 558 -20.04 37.71 -49.70
N GLY A 559 -20.56 37.31 -48.54
CA GLY A 559 -20.61 35.89 -48.13
C GLY A 559 -19.29 35.32 -47.63
N GLN A 560 -18.24 36.15 -47.53
CA GLN A 560 -17.00 35.80 -46.85
C GLN A 560 -17.17 35.96 -45.35
N SER A 561 -16.77 34.96 -44.57
CA SER A 561 -16.78 35.07 -43.11
C SER A 561 -15.58 35.88 -42.62
N GLU A 562 -15.82 36.87 -41.76
CA GLU A 562 -14.78 37.65 -41.08
C GLU A 562 -14.63 37.16 -39.63
N ILE A 563 -13.39 37.14 -39.13
CA ILE A 563 -13.07 36.69 -37.77
C ILE A 563 -12.71 37.91 -36.93
N VAL A 564 -13.54 38.20 -35.93
CA VAL A 564 -13.35 39.32 -35.00
C VAL A 564 -12.90 38.80 -33.65
N TRP A 565 -11.67 39.12 -33.25
CA TRP A 565 -11.13 38.75 -31.94
C TRP A 565 -11.64 39.70 -30.85
N THR A 566 -12.03 39.17 -29.69
CA THR A 566 -12.49 40.01 -28.57
C THR A 566 -11.34 40.84 -27.97
N THR A 567 -10.13 40.28 -27.98
CA THR A 567 -8.90 40.96 -27.59
C THR A 567 -7.93 40.90 -28.78
N GLN A 568 -7.25 42.01 -29.07
CA GLN A 568 -6.34 42.08 -30.20
C GLN A 568 -5.20 41.06 -30.05
N PRO A 569 -4.98 40.16 -31.02
CA PRO A 569 -3.93 39.16 -30.92
C PRO A 569 -2.54 39.79 -31.10
N CYS A 570 -1.55 39.22 -30.45
CA CYS A 570 -0.15 39.64 -30.53
C CYS A 570 0.44 39.30 -31.90
N ARG A 571 0.49 40.27 -32.82
CA ARG A 571 1.09 40.08 -34.15
C ARG A 571 2.61 40.20 -34.17
N GLU A 572 3.22 40.91 -33.22
CA GLU A 572 4.68 41.11 -33.16
C GLU A 572 5.47 39.83 -32.84
N CYS A 573 4.79 38.84 -32.25
CA CYS A 573 5.38 37.55 -31.90
C CYS A 573 4.69 36.40 -32.63
N ASP A 574 3.89 36.72 -33.66
CA ASP A 574 3.17 35.74 -34.46
C ASP A 574 4.14 35.10 -35.46
N PRO A 575 4.47 33.80 -35.36
CA PRO A 575 5.37 33.16 -36.30
C PRO A 575 4.79 33.13 -37.73
N SER A 576 3.48 33.36 -37.91
CA SER A 576 2.83 33.42 -39.21
C SER A 576 2.95 34.78 -39.91
N SER A 577 3.41 35.83 -39.21
CA SER A 577 3.55 37.17 -39.78
C SER A 577 4.81 37.27 -40.66
N SER A 578 4.80 36.62 -41.82
CA SER A 578 5.64 36.99 -42.96
C SER A 578 5.10 38.23 -43.70
N ILE A 579 4.14 38.94 -43.11
CA ILE A 579 3.48 40.09 -43.71
C ILE A 579 4.38 41.32 -43.61
N ASP A 580 4.62 41.92 -44.78
CA ASP A 580 5.38 43.14 -44.99
C ASP A 580 4.92 44.27 -44.02
N PRO A 581 5.79 44.81 -43.15
CA PRO A 581 5.42 45.76 -42.10
C PRO A 581 4.91 47.11 -42.63
N THR A 582 4.96 47.33 -43.94
CA THR A 582 4.56 48.58 -44.61
C THR A 582 3.05 48.83 -44.63
N TYR A 583 2.19 47.82 -44.42
CA TYR A 583 0.74 47.99 -44.47
C TYR A 583 0.08 48.45 -43.16
N TYR A 584 0.77 48.33 -42.01
CA TYR A 584 0.16 48.56 -40.69
C TYR A 584 0.27 50.00 -40.17
N HIS A 585 1.17 50.82 -40.72
CA HIS A 585 1.33 52.20 -40.27
C HIS A 585 0.14 53.11 -40.59
N ILE A 586 -0.75 52.72 -41.51
CA ILE A 586 -1.88 53.55 -41.94
C ILE A 586 -3.16 53.28 -41.13
N ILE A 587 -3.30 52.12 -40.47
CA ILE A 587 -4.55 51.77 -39.75
C ILE A 587 -4.48 52.13 -38.26
N VAL A 588 -3.29 52.12 -37.64
CA VAL A 588 -3.14 52.39 -36.19
C VAL A 588 -3.44 53.86 -35.83
N VAL A 589 -3.33 54.80 -36.78
CA VAL A 589 -3.63 56.22 -36.54
C VAL A 589 -5.14 56.52 -36.56
N VAL A 590 -5.99 55.64 -37.09
CA VAL A 590 -7.44 55.92 -37.23
C VAL A 590 -8.28 55.33 -36.09
N CYS A 591 -7.83 54.26 -35.41
CA CYS A 591 -8.65 53.61 -34.36
C CYS A 591 -8.43 54.11 -32.93
N LEU A 592 -7.41 54.93 -32.64
CA LEU A 592 -7.18 55.47 -31.28
C LEU A 592 -8.12 56.62 -30.88
N GLN A 593 -9.13 56.94 -31.70
CA GLN A 593 -10.09 58.01 -31.41
C GLN A 593 -11.54 57.55 -31.18
N GLN A 594 -11.83 56.24 -31.18
CA GLN A 594 -13.18 55.72 -30.89
C GLN A 594 -13.15 54.48 -30.00
N THR A 595 -13.04 54.68 -28.68
CA THR A 595 -13.40 53.66 -27.68
C THR A 595 -14.32 54.23 -26.62
N GLU A 596 -15.46 54.76 -27.05
CA GLU A 596 -16.70 54.82 -26.27
C GLU A 596 -17.90 54.62 -27.21
N THR A 597 -18.10 53.38 -27.67
CA THR A 597 -19.36 52.99 -28.33
C THR A 597 -19.82 51.65 -27.76
N THR A 598 -20.83 51.75 -26.90
CA THR A 598 -21.74 50.65 -26.57
C THR A 598 -22.29 50.01 -27.85
N TRP A 599 -22.22 48.69 -27.92
CA TRP A 599 -22.80 47.88 -29.00
C TRP A 599 -24.30 48.15 -29.17
N PRO A 600 -24.85 48.09 -30.41
CA PRO A 600 -26.29 48.17 -30.61
C PRO A 600 -26.95 46.85 -30.13
N PRO A 601 -28.11 46.90 -29.46
CA PRO A 601 -28.84 45.69 -29.12
C PRO A 601 -29.43 45.08 -30.40
N LEU A 602 -29.20 43.78 -30.60
CA LEU A 602 -29.97 42.99 -31.56
C LEU A 602 -31.43 42.98 -31.08
N VAL A 603 -32.30 43.72 -31.79
CA VAL A 603 -33.74 43.70 -31.57
C VAL A 603 -34.31 42.49 -32.31
N GLU A 604 -34.51 41.37 -31.60
CA GLU A 604 -35.44 40.33 -32.03
C GLU A 604 -36.85 40.68 -31.56
N SER A 605 -37.77 40.71 -32.53
CA SER A 605 -39.21 40.82 -32.34
C SER A 605 -39.78 39.56 -31.70
N LEU A 606 -40.29 39.68 -30.47
CA LEU A 606 -41.19 38.70 -29.84
C LEU A 606 -42.49 39.38 -29.38
N PRO A 607 -43.64 38.67 -29.38
CA PRO A 607 -44.95 39.27 -29.19
C PRO A 607 -45.24 39.59 -27.71
N ARG A 608 -45.91 40.73 -27.50
CA ARG A 608 -46.43 41.20 -26.20
C ARG A 608 -47.35 40.15 -25.54
N TRP A 609 -47.11 39.89 -24.25
CA TRP A 609 -48.12 39.43 -23.31
C TRP A 609 -48.28 40.47 -22.18
N PRO A 610 -49.51 40.76 -21.71
CA PRO A 610 -49.75 41.78 -20.70
C PRO A 610 -49.69 41.17 -19.29
N ASN A 611 -48.87 41.74 -18.42
CA ASN A 611 -49.27 42.21 -17.08
C ASN A 611 -48.03 42.42 -16.21
N GLY A 612 -47.95 43.62 -15.65
CA GLY A 612 -46.76 44.16 -15.02
C GLY A 612 -46.46 43.61 -13.63
N LYS A 613 -45.23 43.91 -13.21
CA LYS A 613 -44.88 44.41 -11.87
C LYS A 613 -43.45 44.95 -11.92
N VAL A 614 -43.33 46.24 -11.63
CA VAL A 614 -42.08 46.96 -11.47
C VAL A 614 -41.56 46.70 -10.06
N LEU A 615 -40.33 46.22 -9.94
CA LEU A 615 -39.55 46.24 -8.69
C LEU A 615 -38.19 46.84 -9.01
N GLY A 616 -37.91 47.98 -8.39
CA GLY A 616 -36.75 48.82 -8.65
C GLY A 616 -35.44 48.20 -8.18
N THR A 617 -34.40 48.39 -8.98
CA THR A 617 -33.01 48.13 -8.60
C THR A 617 -32.30 49.47 -8.45
N THR A 618 -31.96 49.81 -7.21
CA THR A 618 -31.05 50.91 -6.85
C THR A 618 -29.63 50.53 -7.21
N SER A 619 -28.96 51.39 -7.97
CA SER A 619 -27.52 51.37 -8.19
C SER A 619 -26.78 51.70 -6.90
N LEU A 620 -25.72 50.94 -6.60
CA LEU A 620 -24.68 51.38 -5.68
C LEU A 620 -23.33 51.19 -6.36
N CYS A 621 -22.68 52.32 -6.53
CA CYS A 621 -21.38 52.52 -7.13
C CYS A 621 -20.29 52.09 -6.13
N SER A 622 -19.35 51.25 -6.56
CA SER A 622 -18.19 50.84 -5.78
C SER A 622 -17.18 51.97 -5.67
N LYS A 623 -16.93 52.44 -4.45
CA LYS A 623 -15.68 53.10 -4.05
C LYS A 623 -15.29 52.63 -2.65
N ASP A 624 -14.02 52.25 -2.55
CA ASP A 624 -13.18 52.12 -1.36
C ASP A 624 -13.50 51.00 -0.36
N ILE A 625 -12.52 50.10 -0.17
CA ILE A 625 -11.77 49.94 1.08
C ILE A 625 -10.69 48.89 0.83
N ALA A 626 -9.45 49.38 0.72
CA ALA A 626 -8.24 48.63 1.03
C ALA A 626 -7.97 48.76 2.54
N GLU A 627 -7.20 47.81 3.08
CA GLU A 627 -6.65 47.71 4.44
C GLU A 627 -7.41 46.83 5.46
N ARG A 628 -6.70 45.76 5.87
CA ARG A 628 -6.76 44.88 7.07
C ARG A 628 -6.66 43.41 6.64
N GLU A 629 -5.83 42.54 7.18
CA GLU A 629 -4.88 42.60 8.29
C GLU A 629 -3.99 41.35 8.17
N PHE A 630 -2.74 41.47 8.60
CA PHE A 630 -1.73 40.42 8.66
C PHE A 630 -1.52 40.06 10.13
N CYS A 631 -1.91 38.87 10.60
CA CYS A 631 -1.29 38.08 11.71
C CYS A 631 -2.27 37.08 12.37
N ALA A 632 -1.94 35.78 12.32
CA ALA A 632 -2.00 34.79 13.43
C ALA A 632 -1.80 33.37 12.84
N ARG A 633 -0.59 32.79 12.86
CA ARG A 633 -0.05 31.85 13.88
C ARG A 633 -0.98 30.67 14.25
N LEU A 634 -0.61 29.47 13.77
CA LEU A 634 -0.84 28.14 14.38
C LEU A 634 0.19 27.89 15.52
N PRO A 635 0.12 26.80 16.31
CA PRO A 635 -1.03 26.06 16.89
C PRO A 635 -0.88 25.82 18.42
N CYS A 636 -1.99 25.58 19.13
CA CYS A 636 -1.94 25.07 20.51
C CYS A 636 -2.24 23.56 20.57
N LEU A 637 -1.27 22.84 21.12
CA LEU A 637 -1.36 21.49 21.69
C LEU A 637 -2.19 21.53 22.99
N GLY A 638 -3.05 20.54 23.24
CA GLY A 638 -3.67 20.40 24.57
C GLY A 638 -4.81 19.39 24.67
N CYS A 639 -4.45 18.18 25.10
CA CYS A 639 -5.19 17.27 25.99
C CYS A 639 -6.73 17.24 26.00
N THR A 640 -7.29 16.10 25.59
CA THR A 640 -8.60 15.62 26.08
C THR A 640 -8.46 14.24 26.72
N ILE A 641 -8.69 14.19 28.04
CA ILE A 641 -8.91 12.99 28.86
C ILE A 641 -10.38 12.55 28.67
N PRO A 642 -10.71 11.25 28.64
CA PRO A 642 -12.06 10.78 28.36
C PRO A 642 -12.99 10.87 29.58
N GLN A 643 -14.22 11.33 29.34
CA GLN A 643 -15.31 11.26 30.30
C GLN A 643 -15.85 9.81 30.39
N THR A 644 -15.84 9.27 31.61
CA THR A 644 -16.63 8.11 32.02
C THR A 644 -18.09 8.52 32.17
N LYS A 645 -19.00 7.89 31.41
CA LYS A 645 -20.44 7.88 31.72
C LYS A 645 -20.79 6.57 32.42
N ASN A 646 -21.06 6.67 33.72
CA ASN A 646 -22.03 5.83 34.40
C ASN A 646 -23.42 6.41 34.08
N MET A 647 -24.41 5.55 33.81
CA MET A 647 -25.65 5.41 34.60
C MET A 647 -26.62 4.49 33.86
N ASP A 648 -27.17 3.57 34.65
CA ASP A 648 -28.46 2.84 34.57
C ASP A 648 -28.76 1.89 33.40
#